data_AF-A0A842HCH0-F1
#
_entry.id   AF-A0A842HCH0-F1
#
_cell.length_a   1.000
_cell.length_b   1.000
_cell.length_c   1.000
_cell.angle_alpha   90.00
_cell.angle_beta   90.00
_cell.angle_gamma   90.00
#
_symmetry.space_group_name_H-M   'P 1'
#
loop_
_entity.id
_entity.type
_entity.pdbx_description
1 polymer ?
#
loop_
_entity_poly.entity_id
_entity_poly.type
_entity_poly.pdbx_seq_one_letter_code
_entity_poly.pdbx_strand_id
1 'polypeptide(L)'
;MLSALIFNFAAIPLVTGAAEFRELPQLEATPETVHPIPLGFTSRSVLPSLRADEAPSLLISNHGEYLAKRNVIYRPVAQDGWGKYWSLPEDFPLYDEGIQYDEIKGSRYIAVYREDCLYDLVRPSDWMYLKQVGTPDKPHFQESYKIQLEGKPPQGKEWVADLDGDGIPDLLVGAPDPGTSQFQMYPNYEEYGHPWSGIENPNLGMLPDSDIQNFRGYDIAGNWLGNPVTRYLWWAKGRMDNGQLIFGEPTKVCYGSTDYPLQWRGYGFNLHPVVMELEGLPHIILFTDNDKAMIVPVREVVDGKLHVGKAQPLLKGGARLKSTIHANVIGVADMNLDGQQDLIIGSGANGRLTVLSGSKAGEFTELGNIFHEGGEVSADTLVVPVRADWNKDGCPDLIIGDASGMLSLRYGTDDPYVYDDYLNFKTPSGYIRHRPLDGNLQGDNETAWSYTQPEVFDWDRDGNLDIITNDNEAKLFFYKGTGASNLLEERERLMMGDKPLPVAWRTRPAVIDRKYGVAGDDRDVLLMIQWDNNFAMAIPDAPGSLNFERLIEVKDVTGETINISGPGGFTGRIKLSVCDWDNDGKWDVVFGSQKSLQKYFRLSGNESPSAAAFWMRNVGTNMEPVFELPQMITFSDGSPIVINKHNFNVYPTDLDGDGELDIIFGDDEGFLFYLNRDDLAWAEDTEPEKQLRAALKSAKNNTGNYKSGDTIAAEDWTAPSSNDMYWASEWMTTQEGLLSVKDGMARLNSRPPRLSEMKRYLARPIEFDPQAPITLRYRTRFIRQDSRNVGGNEFIELLNLKSSDGGQSLVAVGFSSAEELEIKSRGEKVTIAGSRLKLKQSYVIDVEINLQPEGKDDSISVVVSEDNGSAHIQLAKGKMTIPISGIADVLELEVGKNAGFLGIGSLVLQVQ
;
A
#
# COMPACT_ATOMS: atom_id res chain seq x y z
N MET A 1 23.75 53.85 -1.69
CA MET A 1 24.71 53.26 -0.72
C MET A 1 23.84 52.52 0.30
N LEU A 2 23.88 51.18 0.42
CA LEU A 2 24.95 50.34 1.01
C LEU A 2 25.33 50.81 2.44
N SER A 3 25.56 49.98 3.48
CA SER A 3 25.44 48.53 3.78
C SER A 3 25.71 48.35 5.31
N ALA A 4 25.51 47.26 6.07
CA ALA A 4 25.24 45.82 5.88
C ALA A 4 24.27 45.34 7.01
N LEU A 5 23.58 44.17 7.05
CA LEU A 5 23.86 42.75 6.78
C LEU A 5 24.61 41.99 7.93
N ILE A 6 23.85 41.27 8.78
CA ILE A 6 24.28 40.09 9.56
C ILE A 6 23.11 39.09 9.57
N PHE A 7 23.34 37.85 9.13
CA PHE A 7 22.36 36.76 9.15
C PHE A 7 22.35 36.02 10.51
N ASN A 8 21.16 35.66 10.99
CA ASN A 8 20.99 34.59 11.98
C ASN A 8 20.65 33.29 11.22
N PHE A 9 21.48 32.27 11.33
CA PHE A 9 21.07 30.91 10.94
C PHE A 9 20.25 30.31 12.09
N ALA A 10 18.97 30.06 11.82
CA ALA A 10 18.15 29.24 12.69
C ALA A 10 18.64 27.78 12.63
N ALA A 11 18.78 27.13 13.78
CA ALA A 11 19.06 25.71 13.82
C ALA A 11 17.81 24.94 13.37
N ILE A 12 17.90 24.20 12.26
CA ILE A 12 16.87 23.26 11.83
C ILE A 12 16.80 22.14 12.88
N PRO A 13 15.65 21.86 13.49
CA PRO A 13 15.52 20.72 14.40
C PRO A 13 15.59 19.42 13.59
N LEU A 14 16.37 18.43 14.07
CA LEU A 14 16.25 17.07 13.56
C LEU A 14 14.85 16.54 13.89
N VAL A 15 14.01 16.36 12.88
CA VAL A 15 12.74 15.67 13.03
C VAL A 15 13.02 14.17 13.12
N THR A 16 13.16 13.67 14.35
CA THR A 16 13.05 12.23 14.66
C THR A 16 11.70 11.91 15.30
N GLY A 17 10.65 12.63 14.90
CA GLY A 17 9.26 12.27 15.14
C GLY A 17 8.73 11.39 14.01
N ALA A 18 7.69 10.61 14.27
CA ALA A 18 6.86 10.09 13.18
C ALA A 18 6.25 11.30 12.44
N ALA A 19 6.12 11.21 11.12
CA ALA A 19 5.43 12.26 10.36
C ALA A 19 3.98 12.38 10.88
N GLU A 20 3.63 13.55 11.39
CA GLU A 20 2.31 13.80 11.96
C GLU A 20 1.27 13.94 10.83
N PHE A 21 0.11 13.31 11.00
CA PHE A 21 -1.03 13.54 10.12
C PHE A 21 -1.53 14.98 10.25
N ARG A 22 -1.94 15.57 9.13
CA ARG A 22 -2.63 16.86 9.07
C ARG A 22 -4.06 16.62 8.65
N GLU A 23 -4.99 17.40 9.20
CA GLU A 23 -6.34 17.51 8.65
C GLU A 23 -6.23 18.03 7.22
N LEU A 24 -6.88 17.35 6.27
CA LEU A 24 -6.89 17.69 4.86
C LEU A 24 -8.29 18.20 4.47
N PRO A 25 -8.39 19.31 3.72
CA PRO A 25 -9.69 19.83 3.35
C PRO A 25 -10.33 18.93 2.28
N GLN A 26 -11.62 18.70 2.43
CA GLN A 26 -12.41 17.81 1.58
C GLN A 26 -13.22 18.64 0.57
N LEU A 27 -13.50 18.05 -0.60
CA LEU A 27 -14.48 18.63 -1.52
C LEU A 27 -15.89 18.42 -0.93
N GLU A 28 -16.78 19.39 -1.10
CA GLU A 28 -18.11 19.39 -0.48
C GLU A 28 -19.22 19.24 -1.52
N ALA A 29 -20.36 18.65 -1.12
CA ALA A 29 -21.55 18.58 -1.95
C ALA A 29 -22.50 19.76 -1.64
N THR A 30 -23.35 20.15 -2.60
CA THR A 30 -24.46 21.06 -2.30
C THR A 30 -25.38 20.45 -1.23
N PRO A 31 -26.02 21.25 -0.34
CA PRO A 31 -26.87 20.72 0.73
C PRO A 31 -28.02 19.81 0.23
N GLU A 32 -28.51 20.06 -0.99
CA GLU A 32 -29.57 19.28 -1.64
C GLU A 32 -29.05 18.05 -2.42
N THR A 33 -27.74 17.85 -2.55
CA THR A 33 -27.18 16.69 -3.27
C THR A 33 -27.40 15.40 -2.51
N VAL A 34 -28.12 14.47 -3.13
CA VAL A 34 -28.36 13.12 -2.60
C VAL A 34 -27.39 12.09 -3.16
N HIS A 35 -26.58 11.47 -2.29
CA HIS A 35 -25.54 10.49 -2.65
C HIS A 35 -25.32 9.40 -1.57
N PRO A 36 -24.65 8.26 -1.89
CA PRO A 36 -24.46 7.15 -0.95
C PRO A 36 -23.57 7.53 0.24
N ILE A 37 -23.91 7.04 1.44
CA ILE A 37 -23.10 7.29 2.65
C ILE A 37 -21.66 6.74 2.47
N PRO A 38 -20.60 7.55 2.69
CA PRO A 38 -19.22 7.11 2.57
C PRO A 38 -18.86 6.06 3.63
N LEU A 39 -18.33 4.90 3.19
CA LEU A 39 -17.90 3.85 4.12
C LEU A 39 -16.46 3.37 4.04
N GLY A 40 -15.70 3.63 2.98
CA GLY A 40 -14.28 3.24 2.92
C GLY A 40 -13.88 1.89 3.50
N PHE A 41 -12.84 1.92 4.33
CA PHE A 41 -12.44 0.85 5.25
C PHE A 41 -12.87 1.12 6.71
N THR A 42 -13.91 1.93 6.90
CA THR A 42 -14.40 2.40 8.22
C THR A 42 -14.92 1.27 9.12
N SER A 43 -15.00 1.56 10.42
CA SER A 43 -15.86 0.82 11.34
C SER A 43 -17.30 1.34 11.24
N ARG A 44 -18.30 0.45 11.24
CA ARG A 44 -19.73 0.83 11.13
C ARG A 44 -20.56 0.15 12.20
N SER A 45 -21.59 0.83 12.68
CA SER A 45 -22.57 0.28 13.64
C SER A 45 -23.97 0.81 13.33
N VAL A 46 -25.00 -0.03 13.39
CA VAL A 46 -26.38 0.44 13.51
C VAL A 46 -26.65 0.79 14.96
N LEU A 47 -27.19 1.98 15.22
CA LEU A 47 -27.68 2.42 16.51
C LEU A 47 -29.21 2.39 16.47
N PRO A 48 -29.88 1.43 17.13
CA PRO A 48 -31.32 1.32 17.11
C PRO A 48 -32.01 2.62 17.52
N SER A 49 -33.17 2.88 16.92
CA SER A 49 -34.06 3.92 17.44
C SER A 49 -34.68 3.46 18.75
N LEU A 50 -34.87 4.41 19.68
CA LEU A 50 -35.63 4.21 20.92
C LEU A 50 -37.09 4.70 20.77
N ARG A 51 -37.48 5.05 19.55
CA ARG A 51 -38.80 5.51 19.13
C ARG A 51 -39.34 4.60 18.04
N ALA A 52 -40.58 4.13 18.21
CA ALA A 52 -41.23 3.23 17.26
C ALA A 52 -41.66 3.90 15.94
N ASP A 53 -41.55 5.23 15.85
CA ASP A 53 -41.89 6.06 14.69
C ASP A 53 -40.66 6.64 13.97
N GLU A 54 -39.46 6.09 14.21
CA GLU A 54 -38.19 6.61 13.69
C GLU A 54 -37.22 5.47 13.33
N ALA A 55 -36.62 5.54 12.14
CA ALA A 55 -35.63 4.57 11.64
C ALA A 55 -34.31 4.63 12.44
N PRO A 56 -33.45 3.60 12.42
CA PRO A 56 -32.21 3.62 13.20
C PRO A 56 -31.20 4.66 12.69
N SER A 57 -30.38 5.17 13.61
CA SER A 57 -29.20 5.99 13.27
C SER A 57 -28.02 5.11 12.87
N LEU A 58 -27.09 5.68 12.09
CA LEU A 58 -25.91 4.96 11.60
C LEU A 58 -24.64 5.64 12.12
N LEU A 59 -23.76 4.88 12.76
CA LEU A 59 -22.47 5.35 13.25
C LEU A 59 -21.35 4.85 12.33
N ILE A 60 -20.64 5.79 11.69
CA ILE A 60 -19.48 5.54 10.84
C ILE A 60 -18.24 6.12 11.51
N SER A 61 -17.24 5.29 11.77
CA SER A 61 -15.96 5.68 12.38
C SER A 61 -14.82 5.52 11.37
N ASN A 62 -14.34 6.65 10.87
CA ASN A 62 -13.24 6.75 9.93
C ASN A 62 -11.90 6.43 10.60
N HIS A 63 -10.96 5.86 9.84
CA HIS A 63 -9.67 5.45 10.39
C HIS A 63 -8.54 6.36 9.94
N GLY A 64 -8.70 7.11 8.84
CA GLY A 64 -7.88 8.27 8.52
C GLY A 64 -7.74 9.24 9.71
N GLU A 65 -6.50 9.62 10.02
CA GLU A 65 -6.19 10.69 10.99
C GLU A 65 -6.22 12.09 10.34
N TYR A 66 -6.28 12.14 9.01
CA TYR A 66 -6.34 13.33 8.17
C TYR A 66 -7.78 13.81 7.85
N LEU A 67 -8.80 13.10 8.35
CA LEU A 67 -10.21 13.47 8.18
C LEU A 67 -10.67 14.33 9.35
N ALA A 68 -11.31 15.46 9.06
CA ALA A 68 -11.86 16.37 10.07
C ALA A 68 -12.94 15.67 10.91
N LYS A 69 -13.92 15.03 10.25
CA LYS A 69 -14.96 14.23 10.90
C LYS A 69 -14.52 12.76 11.01
N ARG A 70 -14.11 12.32 12.21
CA ARG A 70 -13.64 10.93 12.45
C ARG A 70 -14.71 9.98 12.96
N ASN A 71 -15.75 10.48 13.63
CA ASN A 71 -16.85 9.67 14.16
C ASN A 71 -18.14 10.36 13.77
N VAL A 72 -18.83 9.85 12.77
CA VAL A 72 -19.98 10.50 12.16
C VAL A 72 -21.24 9.72 12.51
N ILE A 73 -22.23 10.38 13.07
CA ILE A 73 -23.58 9.84 13.23
C ILE A 73 -24.50 10.45 12.18
N TYR A 74 -25.06 9.57 11.35
CA TYR A 74 -26.09 9.89 10.37
C TYR A 74 -27.46 9.59 10.98
N ARG A 75 -28.43 10.50 10.86
CA ARG A 75 -29.82 10.33 11.31
C ARG A 75 -30.82 10.40 10.17
N PRO A 76 -31.94 9.66 10.24
CA PRO A 76 -33.01 9.79 9.26
C PRO A 76 -33.65 11.18 9.31
N VAL A 77 -33.81 11.82 8.16
CA VAL A 77 -34.46 13.14 8.02
C VAL A 77 -35.65 13.13 7.06
N ALA A 78 -35.66 12.21 6.09
CA ALA A 78 -36.68 12.11 5.07
C ALA A 78 -36.85 10.66 4.56
N GLN A 79 -37.60 10.50 3.48
CA GLN A 79 -37.84 9.24 2.77
C GLN A 79 -37.09 9.23 1.43
N ASP A 80 -36.52 8.10 1.02
CA ASP A 80 -35.67 7.96 -0.19
C ASP A 80 -36.50 7.88 -1.49
N GLY A 81 -37.19 8.98 -1.82
CA GLY A 81 -38.01 9.11 -3.03
C GLY A 81 -37.23 9.37 -4.32
N TRP A 82 -35.89 9.31 -4.31
CA TRP A 82 -35.06 9.89 -5.37
C TRP A 82 -34.83 8.98 -6.59
N GLY A 83 -35.03 7.68 -6.47
CA GLY A 83 -34.97 6.73 -7.60
C GLY A 83 -33.61 6.66 -8.32
N LYS A 84 -32.52 7.04 -7.64
CA LYS A 84 -31.15 6.99 -8.18
C LYS A 84 -30.68 5.54 -8.39
N TYR A 85 -29.54 5.36 -9.06
CA TYR A 85 -29.01 4.00 -9.30
C TYR A 85 -28.69 3.29 -7.97
N TRP A 86 -29.46 2.24 -7.69
CA TRP A 86 -29.48 1.55 -6.40
C TRP A 86 -29.82 2.46 -5.21
N SER A 87 -30.71 3.44 -5.36
CA SER A 87 -31.43 3.99 -4.20
C SER A 87 -32.32 2.92 -3.56
N LEU A 88 -32.82 3.18 -2.37
CA LEU A 88 -33.86 2.34 -1.76
C LEU A 88 -35.25 2.69 -2.35
N PRO A 89 -36.27 1.88 -2.03
CA PRO A 89 -37.67 2.26 -2.23
C PRO A 89 -38.08 3.48 -1.39
N GLU A 90 -39.10 4.21 -1.85
CA GLU A 90 -39.56 5.49 -1.26
C GLU A 90 -39.97 5.40 0.22
N ASP A 91 -40.33 4.22 0.74
CA ASP A 91 -40.69 4.02 2.14
C ASP A 91 -39.48 3.95 3.11
N PHE A 92 -38.26 3.85 2.59
CA PHE A 92 -37.02 3.76 3.38
C PHE A 92 -36.41 5.14 3.71
N PRO A 93 -35.55 5.24 4.75
CA PRO A 93 -35.02 6.51 5.23
C PRO A 93 -33.90 7.08 4.34
N LEU A 94 -33.96 8.40 4.15
CA LEU A 94 -32.88 9.26 3.69
C LEU A 94 -32.24 9.96 4.91
N TYR A 95 -30.91 10.06 4.92
CA TYR A 95 -30.13 10.52 6.09
C TYR A 95 -29.61 11.96 5.95
N ASP A 96 -29.31 12.61 7.08
CA ASP A 96 -28.61 13.91 7.14
C ASP A 96 -27.15 13.82 6.65
N GLU A 97 -26.50 14.97 6.47
CA GLU A 97 -25.08 15.12 6.07
C GLU A 97 -24.06 14.42 7.00
N GLY A 98 -24.52 13.84 8.11
CA GLY A 98 -23.68 13.21 9.12
C GLY A 98 -22.95 14.24 10.00
N ILE A 99 -23.22 14.19 11.31
CA ILE A 99 -22.56 15.08 12.28
C ILE A 99 -21.50 14.36 13.12
N GLN A 100 -20.43 15.08 13.49
CA GLN A 100 -19.40 14.56 14.38
C GLN A 100 -20.00 14.16 15.75
N TYR A 101 -19.57 13.02 16.27
CA TYR A 101 -20.12 12.36 17.46
C TYR A 101 -19.00 11.88 18.39
N ASP A 102 -18.55 12.78 19.26
CA ASP A 102 -17.42 12.57 20.19
C ASP A 102 -17.80 11.88 21.52
N GLU A 103 -19.06 11.51 21.72
CA GLU A 103 -19.50 10.87 22.98
C GLU A 103 -18.88 9.47 23.18
N ILE A 104 -18.45 8.81 22.10
CA ILE A 104 -17.86 7.47 22.13
C ILE A 104 -16.60 7.41 21.27
N LYS A 105 -15.70 6.48 21.63
CA LYS A 105 -14.48 6.20 20.86
C LYS A 105 -14.83 5.65 19.48
N GLY A 106 -14.08 6.05 18.46
CA GLY A 106 -14.19 5.47 17.13
C GLY A 106 -13.86 3.97 17.11
N SER A 107 -14.87 3.15 16.82
CA SER A 107 -14.80 1.69 16.79
C SER A 107 -16.10 1.09 16.22
N ARG A 108 -16.12 -0.22 16.00
CA ARG A 108 -17.35 -0.99 15.75
C ARG A 108 -18.04 -1.27 17.08
N TYR A 109 -19.35 -1.06 17.13
CA TYR A 109 -20.22 -1.40 18.24
C TYR A 109 -21.31 -2.37 17.78
N ILE A 110 -21.77 -3.21 18.71
CA ILE A 110 -22.92 -4.11 18.53
C ILE A 110 -23.95 -3.71 19.58
N ALA A 111 -25.15 -3.33 19.15
CA ALA A 111 -26.24 -3.00 20.05
C ALA A 111 -26.84 -4.27 20.68
N VAL A 112 -27.17 -4.19 21.97
CA VAL A 112 -27.75 -5.27 22.77
C VAL A 112 -28.97 -4.73 23.49
N TYR A 113 -30.16 -5.17 23.08
CA TYR A 113 -31.43 -4.74 23.66
C TYR A 113 -31.60 -5.19 25.12
N ARG A 114 -32.31 -4.38 25.89
CA ARG A 114 -32.64 -4.58 27.31
C ARG A 114 -34.16 -4.77 27.50
N GLU A 115 -34.53 -5.42 28.60
CA GLU A 115 -35.94 -5.60 28.99
C GLU A 115 -36.71 -4.28 29.18
N ASP A 116 -36.02 -3.18 29.51
CA ASP A 116 -36.61 -1.85 29.69
C ASP A 116 -36.71 -1.03 28.39
N CYS A 117 -36.72 -1.71 27.23
CA CYS A 117 -36.81 -1.13 25.88
C CYS A 117 -35.68 -0.15 25.52
N LEU A 118 -34.57 -0.20 26.25
CA LEU A 118 -33.32 0.48 25.94
C LEU A 118 -32.34 -0.48 25.24
N TYR A 119 -31.16 0.01 24.82
CA TYR A 119 -30.07 -0.86 24.40
C TYR A 119 -28.74 -0.39 24.99
N ASP A 120 -27.88 -1.34 25.31
CA ASP A 120 -26.48 -1.12 25.67
C ASP A 120 -25.59 -1.49 24.47
N LEU A 121 -24.30 -1.15 24.50
CA LEU A 121 -23.35 -1.45 23.41
C LEU A 121 -22.22 -2.37 23.86
N VAL A 122 -21.87 -3.34 23.02
CA VAL A 122 -20.62 -4.10 23.12
C VAL A 122 -19.63 -3.54 22.10
N ARG A 123 -18.39 -3.29 22.52
CA ARG A 123 -17.28 -2.88 21.65
C ARG A 123 -16.28 -4.06 21.49
N PRO A 124 -16.32 -4.82 20.37
CA PRO A 124 -15.50 -6.04 20.22
C PRO A 124 -13.99 -5.79 20.20
N SER A 125 -13.54 -4.59 19.80
CA SER A 125 -12.10 -4.25 19.66
C SER A 125 -11.28 -4.45 20.94
N ASP A 126 -11.91 -4.33 22.11
CA ASP A 126 -11.30 -4.48 23.43
C ASP A 126 -12.20 -5.19 24.46
N TRP A 127 -13.36 -5.67 24.01
CA TRP A 127 -14.41 -6.34 24.80
C TRP A 127 -14.97 -5.46 25.93
N MET A 128 -15.20 -4.18 25.64
CA MET A 128 -15.86 -3.26 26.58
C MET A 128 -17.38 -3.35 26.48
N TYR A 129 -18.07 -3.42 27.62
CA TYR A 129 -19.52 -3.21 27.73
C TYR A 129 -19.79 -1.75 28.09
N LEU A 130 -20.58 -1.06 27.27
CA LEU A 130 -20.98 0.34 27.49
C LEU A 130 -22.48 0.38 27.78
N LYS A 131 -22.84 0.94 28.94
CA LYS A 131 -24.22 1.04 29.38
C LYS A 131 -24.86 2.35 28.92
N GLN A 132 -26.07 2.30 28.38
CA GLN A 132 -26.89 3.49 28.19
C GLN A 132 -27.37 4.00 29.56
N VAL A 133 -27.01 5.26 29.85
CA VAL A 133 -27.40 6.01 31.05
C VAL A 133 -28.16 7.30 30.73
N GLY A 134 -28.32 7.64 29.44
CA GLY A 134 -29.11 8.76 28.94
C GLY A 134 -30.62 8.49 28.87
N THR A 135 -31.35 9.32 28.12
CA THR A 135 -32.80 9.18 27.87
C THR A 135 -33.06 8.57 26.48
N PRO A 136 -34.27 8.09 26.17
CA PRO A 136 -34.65 7.68 24.81
C PRO A 136 -34.32 8.71 23.73
N ASP A 137 -34.68 9.98 23.94
CA ASP A 137 -34.45 11.06 22.97
C ASP A 137 -32.98 11.53 22.89
N LYS A 138 -32.14 11.11 23.85
CA LYS A 138 -30.73 11.51 24.01
C LYS A 138 -29.96 10.37 24.67
N PRO A 139 -29.69 9.27 23.93
CA PRO A 139 -28.91 8.16 24.45
C PRO A 139 -27.50 8.65 24.77
N HIS A 140 -26.97 8.22 25.91
CA HIS A 140 -25.60 8.52 26.35
C HIS A 140 -24.99 7.23 26.89
N PHE A 141 -23.78 6.87 26.45
CA PHE A 141 -23.15 5.59 26.72
C PHE A 141 -21.91 5.74 27.59
N GLN A 142 -21.86 5.00 28.70
CA GLN A 142 -20.73 5.01 29.62
C GLN A 142 -20.04 3.64 29.63
N GLU A 143 -18.71 3.60 29.47
CA GLU A 143 -17.92 2.38 29.67
C GLU A 143 -18.16 1.84 31.09
N SER A 144 -18.62 0.59 31.18
CA SER A 144 -19.10 0.00 32.43
C SER A 144 -18.15 -1.06 32.97
N TYR A 145 -17.83 -2.08 32.19
CA TYR A 145 -16.86 -3.12 32.53
C TYR A 145 -16.32 -3.81 31.28
N LYS A 146 -15.12 -4.38 31.40
CA LYS A 146 -14.58 -5.26 30.38
C LYS A 146 -15.20 -6.66 30.52
N ILE A 147 -15.84 -7.13 29.47
CA ILE A 147 -16.47 -8.46 29.37
C ILE A 147 -15.39 -9.52 29.58
N GLN A 148 -15.63 -10.46 30.48
CA GLN A 148 -14.71 -11.55 30.73
C GLN A 148 -14.87 -12.63 29.66
N LEU A 149 -13.75 -13.12 29.15
CA LEU A 149 -13.67 -14.26 28.24
C LEU A 149 -12.92 -15.36 28.96
N GLU A 150 -13.49 -16.57 29.05
CA GLU A 150 -12.80 -17.71 29.67
C GLU A 150 -11.70 -18.24 28.74
N GLY A 151 -11.96 -18.25 27.43
CA GLY A 151 -10.98 -18.52 26.38
C GLY A 151 -10.58 -17.28 25.58
N LYS A 152 -9.69 -17.46 24.59
CA LYS A 152 -9.40 -16.44 23.58
C LYS A 152 -10.13 -16.77 22.27
N PRO A 153 -11.14 -16.00 21.85
CA PRO A 153 -11.76 -16.15 20.53
C PRO A 153 -10.73 -16.04 19.40
N PRO A 154 -10.92 -16.77 18.29
CA PRO A 154 -10.07 -16.60 17.11
C PRO A 154 -10.24 -15.20 16.53
N GLN A 155 -9.23 -14.70 15.82
CA GLN A 155 -9.33 -13.43 15.12
C GLN A 155 -10.27 -13.60 13.91
N GLY A 156 -11.40 -12.90 13.93
CA GLY A 156 -12.49 -13.12 12.97
C GLY A 156 -13.46 -11.96 12.90
N LYS A 157 -14.74 -12.26 12.70
CA LYS A 157 -15.84 -11.29 12.66
C LYS A 157 -16.91 -11.68 13.65
N GLU A 158 -17.23 -10.78 14.56
CA GLU A 158 -18.05 -11.02 15.75
C GLU A 158 -19.51 -10.63 15.55
N TRP A 159 -20.40 -11.38 16.20
CA TRP A 159 -21.81 -11.05 16.44
C TRP A 159 -22.23 -11.52 17.84
N VAL A 160 -23.19 -10.85 18.48
CA VAL A 160 -23.67 -11.16 19.84
C VAL A 160 -25.21 -11.09 19.90
N ALA A 161 -25.86 -12.13 20.45
CA ALA A 161 -27.26 -12.15 20.88
C ALA A 161 -27.47 -13.32 21.89
N ASP A 162 -28.45 -13.26 22.81
CA ASP A 162 -28.62 -14.19 23.96
C ASP A 162 -27.50 -14.11 25.03
N LEU A 163 -27.92 -13.95 26.29
CA LEU A 163 -27.11 -13.90 27.50
C LEU A 163 -27.80 -14.78 28.55
N ASP A 164 -27.40 -16.05 28.64
CA ASP A 164 -28.03 -17.15 29.41
C ASP A 164 -29.59 -17.21 29.49
N GLY A 165 -30.28 -16.75 28.45
CA GLY A 165 -31.68 -17.10 28.15
C GLY A 165 -31.81 -18.44 27.41
N ASP A 166 -30.75 -18.87 26.72
CA ASP A 166 -30.54 -20.19 26.11
C ASP A 166 -31.41 -20.47 24.88
N GLY A 167 -31.20 -19.67 23.82
CA GLY A 167 -32.02 -19.65 22.60
C GLY A 167 -31.61 -20.47 21.35
N ILE A 168 -30.36 -20.80 21.00
CA ILE A 168 -29.08 -20.65 21.69
C ILE A 168 -28.01 -19.94 20.79
N PRO A 169 -28.11 -18.63 20.50
CA PRO A 169 -27.18 -17.94 19.58
C PRO A 169 -25.82 -17.53 20.18
N ASP A 170 -25.80 -16.92 21.36
CA ASP A 170 -24.66 -16.33 22.10
C ASP A 170 -23.67 -15.45 21.29
N LEU A 171 -22.39 -15.43 21.71
CA LEU A 171 -21.28 -14.85 20.95
C LEU A 171 -20.91 -15.80 19.80
N LEU A 172 -20.98 -15.28 18.58
CA LEU A 172 -20.54 -15.92 17.35
C LEU A 172 -19.29 -15.23 16.79
N VAL A 173 -18.32 -16.02 16.32
CA VAL A 173 -17.15 -15.51 15.60
C VAL A 173 -16.93 -16.32 14.33
N GLY A 174 -16.97 -15.68 13.17
CA GLY A 174 -16.57 -16.31 11.90
C GLY A 174 -15.07 -16.15 11.67
N ALA A 175 -14.32 -17.26 11.67
CA ALA A 175 -12.86 -17.26 11.56
C ALA A 175 -12.30 -18.58 11.02
N PRO A 176 -11.15 -18.59 10.32
CA PRO A 176 -10.36 -19.80 10.08
C PRO A 176 -9.70 -20.30 11.36
N ASP A 177 -8.97 -21.42 11.27
CA ASP A 177 -8.19 -21.93 12.40
C ASP A 177 -7.04 -20.96 12.77
N PRO A 178 -6.73 -20.78 14.08
CA PRO A 178 -5.63 -19.92 14.50
C PRO A 178 -4.30 -20.26 13.82
N GLY A 179 -3.61 -19.25 13.31
CA GLY A 179 -2.36 -19.41 12.54
C GLY A 179 -2.55 -19.60 11.03
N THR A 180 -3.78 -19.75 10.53
CA THR A 180 -4.06 -19.75 9.08
C THR A 180 -3.68 -18.40 8.48
N SER A 181 -2.88 -18.40 7.41
CA SER A 181 -2.57 -17.18 6.65
C SER A 181 -3.62 -16.93 5.57
N GLN A 182 -4.16 -15.71 5.48
CA GLN A 182 -5.03 -15.32 4.36
C GLN A 182 -4.32 -15.45 3.01
N PHE A 183 -2.99 -15.27 3.00
CA PHE A 183 -2.19 -15.23 1.78
C PHE A 183 -1.92 -16.62 1.18
N GLN A 184 -2.28 -17.72 1.86
CA GLN A 184 -2.24 -19.07 1.27
C GLN A 184 -3.15 -19.21 0.03
N MET A 185 -4.07 -18.26 -0.17
CA MET A 185 -4.89 -18.15 -1.37
C MET A 185 -4.11 -17.78 -2.63
N TYR A 186 -2.83 -17.44 -2.53
CA TYR A 186 -1.97 -17.15 -3.68
C TYR A 186 -1.17 -18.38 -4.13
N PRO A 187 -0.94 -18.57 -5.46
CA PRO A 187 -0.11 -19.65 -5.98
C PRO A 187 1.30 -19.63 -5.36
N ASN A 188 1.77 -20.79 -4.91
CA ASN A 188 3.10 -20.99 -4.34
C ASN A 188 3.45 -20.04 -3.17
N TYR A 189 2.46 -19.61 -2.38
CA TYR A 189 2.64 -18.71 -1.23
C TYR A 189 3.76 -19.14 -0.25
N GLU A 190 3.94 -20.44 -0.01
CA GLU A 190 5.00 -20.95 0.89
C GLU A 190 6.42 -20.72 0.36
N GLU A 191 6.58 -20.50 -0.94
CA GLU A 191 7.86 -20.34 -1.63
C GLU A 191 8.17 -18.87 -1.97
N TYR A 192 7.17 -18.11 -2.46
CA TYR A 192 7.34 -16.72 -2.94
C TYR A 192 6.63 -15.65 -2.08
N GLY A 193 5.85 -16.06 -1.08
CA GLY A 193 5.07 -15.16 -0.24
C GLY A 193 3.82 -14.59 -0.92
N HIS A 194 3.34 -13.45 -0.42
CA HIS A 194 2.17 -12.74 -0.95
C HIS A 194 2.56 -11.76 -2.08
N PRO A 195 1.62 -11.29 -2.93
CA PRO A 195 1.91 -10.43 -4.09
C PRO A 195 2.63 -9.10 -3.78
N TRP A 196 2.63 -8.69 -2.51
CA TRP A 196 3.29 -7.48 -2.01
C TRP A 196 4.61 -7.74 -1.25
N SER A 197 5.17 -8.96 -1.33
CA SER A 197 6.50 -9.27 -0.78
C SER A 197 7.61 -8.51 -1.51
N GLY A 198 7.37 -8.21 -2.80
CA GLY A 198 8.37 -7.66 -3.72
C GLY A 198 9.30 -8.71 -4.30
N ILE A 199 9.04 -9.99 -4.02
CA ILE A 199 9.67 -11.14 -4.65
C ILE A 199 8.86 -11.48 -5.90
N GLU A 200 9.54 -11.63 -7.05
CA GLU A 200 8.90 -12.11 -8.28
C GLU A 200 8.39 -13.55 -8.07
N ASN A 201 7.11 -13.78 -8.37
CA ASN A 201 6.49 -15.10 -8.30
C ASN A 201 6.17 -15.55 -9.75
N PRO A 202 6.73 -16.67 -10.24
CA PRO A 202 6.53 -17.11 -11.62
C PRO A 202 5.07 -17.45 -11.96
N ASN A 203 4.22 -17.63 -10.95
CA ASN A 203 2.79 -17.92 -11.08
C ASN A 203 1.90 -16.73 -10.69
N LEU A 204 2.43 -15.50 -10.65
CA LEU A 204 1.68 -14.24 -10.53
C LEU A 204 2.30 -13.16 -11.42
N GLY A 205 1.48 -12.29 -12.01
CA GLY A 205 1.92 -11.19 -12.87
C GLY A 205 1.12 -11.09 -14.16
N MET A 206 1.40 -10.07 -14.97
CA MET A 206 0.80 -9.89 -16.31
C MET A 206 1.36 -10.94 -17.30
N LEU A 207 0.74 -11.02 -18.48
CA LEU A 207 1.28 -11.67 -19.68
C LEU A 207 1.35 -10.66 -20.84
N PRO A 208 2.28 -10.83 -21.80
CA PRO A 208 2.31 -10.03 -23.03
C PRO A 208 1.14 -10.34 -23.98
N ASP A 209 0.62 -11.58 -23.91
CA ASP A 209 -0.51 -12.04 -24.71
C ASP A 209 -1.84 -11.60 -24.07
N SER A 210 -2.24 -10.36 -24.38
CA SER A 210 -3.44 -9.68 -23.84
C SER A 210 -4.78 -10.20 -24.39
N ASP A 211 -4.73 -11.13 -25.34
CA ASP A 211 -5.85 -11.82 -25.98
C ASP A 211 -6.32 -13.08 -25.23
N ILE A 212 -5.51 -13.58 -24.29
CA ILE A 212 -5.88 -14.67 -23.37
C ILE A 212 -6.26 -14.10 -21.99
N GLN A 213 -6.32 -14.97 -20.98
CA GLN A 213 -6.39 -14.57 -19.58
C GLN A 213 -5.08 -13.86 -19.21
N ASN A 214 -5.13 -12.53 -19.02
CA ASN A 214 -3.98 -11.62 -18.90
C ASN A 214 -3.02 -11.90 -17.72
N PHE A 215 -3.26 -12.96 -16.94
CA PHE A 215 -2.69 -13.15 -15.61
C PHE A 215 -2.06 -14.52 -15.46
N ARG A 216 -0.79 -14.54 -15.07
CA ARG A 216 -0.20 -15.70 -14.41
C ARG A 216 -0.98 -15.95 -13.11
N GLY A 217 -1.25 -17.22 -12.82
CA GLY A 217 -2.04 -17.62 -11.64
C GLY A 217 -3.29 -18.42 -11.97
N TYR A 218 -3.61 -18.60 -13.24
CA TYR A 218 -4.70 -19.45 -13.72
C TYR A 218 -4.18 -20.63 -14.55
N ASP A 219 -4.94 -21.73 -14.59
CA ASP A 219 -4.68 -22.86 -15.48
C ASP A 219 -5.30 -22.67 -16.88
N ILE A 220 -5.01 -23.59 -17.81
CA ILE A 220 -5.54 -23.54 -19.19
C ILE A 220 -7.06 -23.72 -19.31
N ALA A 221 -7.77 -23.98 -18.21
CA ALA A 221 -9.22 -24.06 -18.13
C ALA A 221 -9.83 -22.86 -17.36
N GLY A 222 -9.02 -21.87 -16.98
CA GLY A 222 -9.43 -20.65 -16.29
C GLY A 222 -9.59 -20.79 -14.77
N ASN A 223 -9.10 -21.89 -14.16
CA ASN A 223 -9.17 -22.06 -12.71
C ASN A 223 -7.99 -21.38 -12.02
N TRP A 224 -8.25 -20.67 -10.93
CA TRP A 224 -7.20 -20.09 -10.08
C TRP A 224 -6.32 -21.18 -9.44
N LEU A 225 -5.00 -20.99 -9.47
CA LEU A 225 -3.98 -21.94 -8.99
C LEU A 225 -3.71 -21.85 -7.48
N GLY A 226 -4.24 -20.84 -6.77
CA GLY A 226 -4.04 -20.65 -5.34
C GLY A 226 -5.04 -21.43 -4.46
N ASN A 227 -4.75 -21.57 -3.15
CA ASN A 227 -5.51 -22.49 -2.29
C ASN A 227 -6.67 -21.82 -1.53
N PRO A 228 -7.92 -22.28 -1.68
CA PRO A 228 -9.05 -21.71 -0.95
C PRO A 228 -8.97 -22.02 0.57
N VAL A 229 -9.15 -20.97 1.37
CA VAL A 229 -9.12 -20.94 2.84
C VAL A 229 -10.35 -21.63 3.43
N THR A 230 -10.19 -22.42 4.49
CA THR A 230 -11.32 -22.96 5.27
C THR A 230 -11.61 -22.06 6.47
N ARG A 231 -12.86 -21.60 6.60
CA ARG A 231 -13.40 -20.85 7.74
C ARG A 231 -14.39 -21.70 8.52
N TYR A 232 -14.52 -21.41 9.80
CA TYR A 232 -15.47 -22.04 10.71
C TYR A 232 -16.32 -20.98 11.40
N LEU A 233 -17.51 -21.38 11.84
CA LEU A 233 -18.26 -20.62 12.82
C LEU A 233 -17.88 -21.11 14.22
N TRP A 234 -17.46 -20.19 15.07
CA TRP A 234 -17.14 -20.42 16.48
C TRP A 234 -18.24 -19.82 17.35
N TRP A 235 -18.53 -20.47 18.47
CA TRP A 235 -19.58 -20.10 19.41
C TRP A 235 -19.05 -20.18 20.84
N ALA A 236 -19.43 -19.22 21.68
CA ALA A 236 -19.12 -19.19 23.10
C ALA A 236 -20.37 -18.80 23.90
N LYS A 237 -20.82 -19.67 24.82
CA LYS A 237 -21.98 -19.41 25.69
C LYS A 237 -21.79 -18.12 26.49
N GLY A 238 -22.73 -17.19 26.39
CA GLY A 238 -22.84 -16.01 27.24
C GLY A 238 -23.60 -16.34 28.52
N ARG A 239 -23.15 -15.80 29.64
CA ARG A 239 -23.84 -15.90 30.94
C ARG A 239 -23.66 -14.67 31.81
N MET A 240 -24.57 -14.45 32.74
CA MET A 240 -24.49 -13.37 33.72
C MET A 240 -23.90 -13.86 35.06
N ASP A 241 -22.72 -13.35 35.43
CA ASP A 241 -22.12 -13.55 36.76
C ASP A 241 -22.05 -12.21 37.50
N ASN A 242 -22.65 -12.14 38.69
CA ASN A 242 -22.72 -10.92 39.51
C ASN A 242 -23.19 -9.64 38.77
N GLY A 243 -24.02 -9.79 37.73
CA GLY A 243 -24.49 -8.68 36.88
C GLY A 243 -23.52 -8.27 35.76
N GLN A 244 -22.46 -9.04 35.52
CA GLN A 244 -21.53 -8.87 34.42
C GLN A 244 -21.63 -10.03 33.43
N LEU A 245 -21.58 -9.72 32.14
CA LEU A 245 -21.55 -10.70 31.07
C LEU A 245 -20.16 -11.39 31.02
N ILE A 246 -20.19 -12.72 30.95
CA ILE A 246 -19.03 -13.58 30.71
C ILE A 246 -19.31 -14.46 29.49
N PHE A 247 -18.35 -14.56 28.57
CA PHE A 247 -18.35 -15.57 27.51
C PHE A 247 -17.45 -16.75 27.87
N GLY A 248 -17.97 -17.96 27.69
CA GLY A 248 -17.26 -19.21 27.93
C GLY A 248 -16.15 -19.51 26.92
N GLU A 249 -15.59 -20.72 27.02
CA GLU A 249 -14.60 -21.23 26.07
C GLU A 249 -15.18 -21.36 24.64
N PRO A 250 -14.58 -20.73 23.62
CA PRO A 250 -15.05 -20.83 22.23
C PRO A 250 -14.92 -22.25 21.66
N THR A 251 -16.01 -22.78 21.12
CA THR A 251 -16.05 -24.07 20.41
C THR A 251 -16.49 -23.90 18.95
N LYS A 252 -16.17 -24.85 18.07
CA LYS A 252 -16.71 -24.84 16.69
C LYS A 252 -18.16 -25.31 16.69
N VAL A 253 -19.02 -24.55 16.00
CA VAL A 253 -20.43 -24.92 15.77
C VAL A 253 -20.50 -26.21 14.95
N CYS A 254 -21.37 -27.13 15.33
CA CYS A 254 -21.54 -28.45 14.70
C CYS A 254 -22.69 -28.48 13.69
N TYR A 255 -22.51 -29.24 12.59
CA TYR A 255 -23.51 -29.38 11.54
C TYR A 255 -24.40 -30.61 11.77
N GLY A 256 -25.71 -30.41 11.82
CA GLY A 256 -26.66 -31.45 12.20
C GLY A 256 -26.41 -31.95 13.62
N SER A 257 -26.66 -33.23 13.89
CA SER A 257 -26.41 -33.89 15.19
C SER A 257 -25.07 -34.63 15.20
N THR A 258 -24.02 -34.06 14.58
CA THR A 258 -22.70 -34.70 14.41
C THR A 258 -21.62 -33.91 15.13
N ASP A 259 -20.43 -34.50 15.31
CA ASP A 259 -19.24 -33.81 15.77
C ASP A 259 -18.54 -32.99 14.66
N TYR A 260 -19.05 -33.05 13.42
CA TYR A 260 -18.49 -32.37 12.26
C TYR A 260 -18.74 -30.85 12.33
N PRO A 261 -17.68 -30.01 12.22
CA PRO A 261 -17.84 -28.56 12.31
C PRO A 261 -18.52 -27.97 11.07
N LEU A 262 -19.34 -26.95 11.27
CA LEU A 262 -19.81 -26.07 10.20
C LEU A 262 -18.60 -25.33 9.61
N GLN A 263 -18.36 -25.54 8.31
CA GLN A 263 -17.19 -25.01 7.62
C GLN A 263 -17.53 -24.46 6.24
N TRP A 264 -16.81 -23.41 5.83
CA TRP A 264 -16.92 -22.79 4.51
C TRP A 264 -15.55 -22.71 3.85
N ARG A 265 -15.46 -23.07 2.56
CA ARG A 265 -14.22 -23.05 1.78
C ARG A 265 -14.42 -22.28 0.48
N GLY A 266 -13.48 -21.40 0.18
CA GLY A 266 -13.50 -20.42 -0.90
C GLY A 266 -12.30 -19.48 -0.77
N TYR A 267 -12.32 -18.31 -1.36
CA TYR A 267 -11.22 -17.34 -1.25
C TYR A 267 -11.53 -16.24 -0.24
N GLY A 268 -10.51 -15.48 0.19
CA GLY A 268 -10.62 -14.50 1.27
C GLY A 268 -10.63 -15.09 2.68
N PHE A 269 -10.56 -14.21 3.69
CA PHE A 269 -10.39 -14.58 5.11
C PHE A 269 -11.68 -14.42 5.95
N ASN A 270 -12.57 -13.51 5.54
CA ASN A 270 -13.74 -13.13 6.32
C ASN A 270 -14.88 -14.16 6.20
N LEU A 271 -15.68 -14.24 7.26
CA LEU A 271 -16.96 -14.94 7.37
C LEU A 271 -17.79 -14.13 8.37
N HIS A 272 -18.89 -13.50 7.95
CA HIS A 272 -19.66 -12.63 8.84
C HIS A 272 -20.94 -13.32 9.35
N PRO A 273 -21.04 -13.64 10.66
CA PRO A 273 -22.28 -14.10 11.26
C PRO A 273 -23.22 -12.94 11.58
N VAL A 274 -24.53 -13.23 11.54
CA VAL A 274 -25.60 -12.41 12.12
C VAL A 274 -26.76 -13.31 12.53
N VAL A 275 -27.46 -12.93 13.59
CA VAL A 275 -28.60 -13.68 14.12
C VAL A 275 -29.89 -12.93 13.79
N MET A 276 -30.88 -13.63 13.25
CA MET A 276 -32.24 -13.13 13.04
C MET A 276 -33.25 -14.17 13.48
N GLU A 277 -34.39 -13.74 14.02
CA GLU A 277 -35.55 -14.61 14.16
C GLU A 277 -36.35 -14.61 12.86
N LEU A 278 -36.58 -15.79 12.27
CA LEU A 278 -37.39 -15.98 11.07
C LEU A 278 -38.29 -17.18 11.28
N GLU A 279 -39.56 -17.08 10.85
CA GLU A 279 -40.57 -18.14 11.01
C GLU A 279 -40.73 -18.62 12.48
N GLY A 280 -40.45 -17.75 13.46
CA GLY A 280 -40.51 -18.04 14.90
C GLY A 280 -39.32 -18.84 15.45
N LEU A 281 -38.20 -18.90 14.73
CA LEU A 281 -36.99 -19.60 15.13
C LEU A 281 -35.71 -18.77 14.89
N PRO A 282 -34.71 -18.83 15.79
CA PRO A 282 -33.43 -18.19 15.57
C PRO A 282 -32.65 -18.87 14.43
N HIS A 283 -32.16 -18.04 13.51
CA HIS A 283 -31.32 -18.43 12.39
C HIS A 283 -30.00 -17.67 12.44
N ILE A 284 -28.92 -18.35 12.06
CA ILE A 284 -27.62 -17.72 11.82
C ILE A 284 -27.46 -17.55 10.32
N ILE A 285 -27.32 -16.31 9.89
CA ILE A 285 -26.99 -15.92 8.53
C ILE A 285 -25.49 -15.70 8.45
N LEU A 286 -24.90 -16.16 7.36
CA LEU A 286 -23.46 -16.18 7.11
C LEU A 286 -23.20 -15.53 5.75
N PHE A 287 -22.61 -14.34 5.75
CA PHE A 287 -22.12 -13.71 4.53
C PHE A 287 -20.73 -14.27 4.19
N THR A 288 -20.57 -14.71 2.94
CA THR A 288 -19.52 -15.62 2.49
C THR A 288 -18.93 -15.25 1.13
N ASP A 289 -17.65 -15.59 0.96
CA ASP A 289 -16.84 -15.18 -0.19
C ASP A 289 -16.95 -13.66 -0.45
N ASN A 290 -17.19 -13.26 -1.70
CA ASN A 290 -17.35 -11.86 -2.09
C ASN A 290 -18.81 -11.39 -2.02
N ASP A 291 -19.75 -12.28 -2.36
CA ASP A 291 -21.08 -11.90 -2.84
C ASP A 291 -22.18 -12.92 -2.49
N LYS A 292 -21.92 -13.88 -1.60
CA LYS A 292 -22.90 -14.91 -1.21
C LYS A 292 -23.36 -14.72 0.22
N ALA A 293 -24.56 -15.21 0.49
CA ALA A 293 -25.09 -15.32 1.84
C ALA A 293 -25.83 -16.65 2.00
N MET A 294 -25.56 -17.32 3.11
CA MET A 294 -26.20 -18.58 3.50
C MET A 294 -26.92 -18.39 4.82
N ILE A 295 -27.87 -19.28 5.11
CA ILE A 295 -28.62 -19.29 6.35
C ILE A 295 -28.73 -20.72 6.89
N VAL A 296 -28.56 -20.86 8.21
CA VAL A 296 -28.75 -22.12 8.96
C VAL A 296 -29.68 -21.86 10.16
N PRO A 297 -30.69 -22.71 10.41
CA PRO A 297 -31.48 -22.62 11.63
C PRO A 297 -30.65 -23.12 12.83
N VAL A 298 -30.76 -22.45 13.96
CA VAL A 298 -30.26 -22.95 15.25
C VAL A 298 -31.08 -24.17 15.69
N ARG A 299 -30.47 -25.10 16.42
CA ARG A 299 -31.17 -26.30 16.93
C ARG A 299 -31.12 -26.42 18.44
N GLU A 300 -29.94 -26.69 18.99
CA GLU A 300 -29.75 -27.13 20.36
C GLU A 300 -28.26 -27.01 20.75
N VAL A 301 -27.97 -27.04 22.04
CA VAL A 301 -26.61 -27.25 22.56
C VAL A 301 -26.50 -28.67 23.11
N VAL A 302 -25.50 -29.42 22.63
CA VAL A 302 -25.19 -30.78 23.09
C VAL A 302 -23.71 -30.84 23.44
N ASP A 303 -23.39 -31.43 24.59
CA ASP A 303 -22.02 -31.57 25.11
C ASP A 303 -21.18 -30.28 25.06
N GLY A 304 -21.82 -29.13 25.31
CA GLY A 304 -21.18 -27.81 25.31
C GLY A 304 -20.84 -27.26 23.93
N LYS A 305 -21.53 -27.70 22.87
CA LYS A 305 -21.39 -27.17 21.50
C LYS A 305 -22.75 -26.78 20.92
N LEU A 306 -22.80 -25.69 20.18
CA LEU A 306 -23.96 -25.30 19.39
C LEU A 306 -24.12 -26.16 18.14
N HIS A 307 -25.33 -26.67 17.90
CA HIS A 307 -25.70 -27.41 16.70
C HIS A 307 -26.64 -26.61 15.79
N VAL A 308 -26.41 -26.68 14.48
CA VAL A 308 -27.26 -26.02 13.46
C VAL A 308 -27.85 -27.01 12.45
N GLY A 309 -28.93 -26.59 11.78
CA GLY A 309 -29.58 -27.37 10.72
C GLY A 309 -28.95 -27.22 9.34
N LYS A 310 -29.71 -27.62 8.32
CA LYS A 310 -29.25 -27.63 6.93
C LYS A 310 -29.03 -26.20 6.42
N ALA A 311 -27.88 -25.95 5.80
CA ALA A 311 -27.59 -24.69 5.13
C ALA A 311 -28.44 -24.49 3.87
N GLN A 312 -28.94 -23.28 3.68
CA GLN A 312 -29.75 -22.84 2.54
C GLN A 312 -29.21 -21.50 2.02
N PRO A 313 -29.37 -21.15 0.73
CA PRO A 313 -29.10 -19.80 0.27
C PRO A 313 -30.02 -18.79 0.97
N LEU A 314 -29.50 -17.64 1.36
CA LEU A 314 -30.31 -16.55 1.90
C LEU A 314 -31.16 -15.89 0.80
N LEU A 315 -30.50 -15.55 -0.30
CA LEU A 315 -31.05 -14.72 -1.37
C LEU A 315 -32.00 -15.49 -2.30
N LYS A 316 -32.97 -14.75 -2.84
CA LYS A 316 -33.99 -15.26 -3.76
C LYS A 316 -33.40 -16.04 -4.93
N GLY A 317 -33.81 -17.31 -5.06
CA GLY A 317 -33.33 -18.21 -6.11
C GLY A 317 -31.85 -18.59 -6.03
N GLY A 318 -31.17 -18.32 -4.91
CA GLY A 318 -29.72 -18.53 -4.78
C GLY A 318 -28.88 -17.48 -5.51
N ALA A 319 -29.40 -16.26 -5.67
CA ALA A 319 -28.68 -15.13 -6.25
C ALA A 319 -27.41 -14.76 -5.45
N ARG A 320 -26.59 -13.91 -6.08
CA ARG A 320 -25.44 -13.23 -5.47
C ARG A 320 -25.77 -11.75 -5.26
N LEU A 321 -25.07 -11.13 -4.32
CA LEU A 321 -25.07 -9.68 -4.10
C LEU A 321 -24.56 -8.94 -5.34
N LYS A 322 -25.13 -7.78 -5.65
CA LYS A 322 -24.81 -6.97 -6.83
C LYS A 322 -24.07 -5.69 -6.45
N SER A 323 -24.58 -4.96 -5.46
CA SER A 323 -23.97 -3.71 -5.00
C SER A 323 -22.80 -3.95 -4.05
N THR A 324 -22.93 -4.89 -3.10
CA THR A 324 -21.94 -5.16 -2.04
C THR A 324 -20.90 -6.21 -2.46
N ILE A 325 -19.63 -5.95 -2.14
CA ILE A 325 -18.50 -6.87 -2.25
C ILE A 325 -17.89 -7.09 -0.85
N HIS A 326 -17.42 -8.29 -0.48
CA HIS A 326 -16.90 -8.59 0.87
C HIS A 326 -17.84 -8.09 1.98
N ALA A 327 -19.11 -8.50 1.90
CA ALA A 327 -20.17 -7.99 2.77
C ALA A 327 -19.84 -8.16 4.27
N ASN A 328 -19.79 -7.03 4.99
CA ASN A 328 -19.75 -6.99 6.45
C ASN A 328 -21.18 -6.76 6.96
N VAL A 329 -21.62 -7.53 7.96
CA VAL A 329 -22.86 -7.22 8.68
C VAL A 329 -22.62 -6.04 9.62
N ILE A 330 -23.48 -5.03 9.52
CA ILE A 330 -23.44 -3.81 10.34
C ILE A 330 -24.59 -3.80 11.35
N GLY A 331 -25.78 -4.28 10.98
CA GLY A 331 -26.89 -4.42 11.90
C GLY A 331 -28.10 -5.18 11.34
N VAL A 332 -29.08 -5.33 12.23
CA VAL A 332 -30.45 -5.78 11.94
C VAL A 332 -31.38 -4.73 12.53
N ALA A 333 -32.29 -4.19 11.74
CA ALA A 333 -33.27 -3.20 12.19
C ALA A 333 -34.46 -3.14 11.23
N ASP A 334 -35.61 -2.68 11.72
CA ASP A 334 -36.75 -2.27 10.90
C ASP A 334 -36.42 -0.89 10.30
N MET A 335 -36.20 -0.82 8.99
CA MET A 335 -35.73 0.42 8.33
C MET A 335 -36.89 1.28 7.83
N ASN A 336 -37.94 0.66 7.26
CA ASN A 336 -39.11 1.34 6.69
C ASN A 336 -40.31 1.43 7.66
N LEU A 337 -40.17 0.90 8.88
CA LEU A 337 -41.16 0.90 9.96
C LEU A 337 -42.40 0.05 9.65
N ASP A 338 -42.24 -1.05 8.89
CA ASP A 338 -43.32 -1.97 8.54
C ASP A 338 -43.53 -3.11 9.55
N GLY A 339 -42.65 -3.23 10.54
CA GLY A 339 -42.63 -4.27 11.58
C GLY A 339 -41.78 -5.49 11.23
N GLN A 340 -41.20 -5.55 10.02
CA GLN A 340 -40.23 -6.56 9.62
C GLN A 340 -38.80 -6.08 9.91
N GLN A 341 -37.89 -7.00 10.22
CA GLN A 341 -36.47 -6.67 10.40
C GLN A 341 -35.71 -6.84 9.08
N ASP A 342 -34.96 -5.82 8.69
CA ASP A 342 -34.05 -5.83 7.54
C ASP A 342 -32.60 -6.07 7.97
N LEU A 343 -31.78 -6.51 7.01
CA LEU A 343 -30.34 -6.64 7.15
C LEU A 343 -29.63 -5.43 6.56
N ILE A 344 -28.87 -4.72 7.40
CA ILE A 344 -27.96 -3.66 6.97
C ILE A 344 -26.56 -4.26 6.85
N ILE A 345 -26.13 -4.46 5.60
CA ILE A 345 -24.76 -4.87 5.28
C ILE A 345 -24.00 -3.67 4.73
N GLY A 346 -22.68 -3.71 4.79
CA GLY A 346 -21.86 -2.75 4.07
C GLY A 346 -20.53 -3.33 3.64
N SER A 347 -20.05 -2.83 2.51
CA SER A 347 -18.79 -3.27 1.93
C SER A 347 -17.61 -2.48 2.49
N GLY A 348 -16.52 -3.16 2.85
CA GLY A 348 -15.20 -2.53 3.01
C GLY A 348 -14.43 -2.41 1.68
N ALA A 349 -14.91 -3.09 0.63
CA ALA A 349 -14.34 -3.09 -0.70
C ALA A 349 -14.91 -1.97 -1.58
N ASN A 350 -16.15 -1.56 -1.33
CA ASN A 350 -16.88 -0.65 -2.20
C ASN A 350 -17.78 0.37 -1.49
N GLY A 351 -17.45 0.81 -0.28
CA GLY A 351 -17.97 2.08 0.24
C GLY A 351 -19.48 2.23 0.51
N ARG A 352 -20.37 1.29 0.14
CA ARG A 352 -21.84 1.43 0.27
C ARG A 352 -22.44 0.59 1.41
N LEU A 353 -23.46 1.17 2.06
CA LEU A 353 -24.42 0.46 2.91
C LEU A 353 -25.53 -0.08 2.01
N THR A 354 -25.94 -1.33 2.20
CA THR A 354 -26.95 -1.99 1.38
C THR A 354 -27.99 -2.65 2.28
N VAL A 355 -29.28 -2.48 1.97
CA VAL A 355 -30.37 -3.10 2.71
C VAL A 355 -30.85 -4.36 1.99
N LEU A 356 -30.97 -5.45 2.75
CA LEU A 356 -31.58 -6.71 2.32
C LEU A 356 -32.83 -6.98 3.16
N SER A 357 -33.97 -7.17 2.50
CA SER A 357 -35.23 -7.51 3.15
C SER A 357 -35.72 -8.90 2.79
N GLY A 358 -36.39 -9.57 3.72
CA GLY A 358 -36.96 -10.90 3.54
C GLY A 358 -37.44 -11.54 4.85
N SER A 359 -38.50 -12.33 4.77
CA SER A 359 -39.15 -12.96 5.94
C SER A 359 -38.74 -14.41 6.21
N LYS A 360 -37.90 -15.00 5.36
CA LYS A 360 -37.60 -16.44 5.33
C LYS A 360 -36.39 -16.75 4.43
N ALA A 361 -35.79 -17.92 4.63
CA ALA A 361 -34.68 -18.40 3.79
C ALA A 361 -35.05 -18.50 2.30
N GLY A 362 -34.11 -18.16 1.42
CA GLY A 362 -34.25 -18.35 -0.03
C GLY A 362 -35.18 -17.39 -0.76
N GLU A 363 -35.63 -16.32 -0.11
CA GLU A 363 -36.39 -15.24 -0.74
C GLU A 363 -35.94 -13.81 -0.37
N PHE A 364 -34.89 -13.62 0.43
CA PHE A 364 -34.34 -12.27 0.66
C PHE A 364 -33.92 -11.60 -0.64
N THR A 365 -34.12 -10.29 -0.73
CA THR A 365 -33.73 -9.46 -1.87
C THR A 365 -32.93 -8.25 -1.41
N GLU A 366 -31.86 -7.97 -2.15
CA GLU A 366 -31.12 -6.71 -2.09
C GLU A 366 -32.02 -5.60 -2.66
N LEU A 367 -32.37 -4.61 -1.82
CA LEU A 367 -33.32 -3.56 -2.18
C LEU A 367 -32.63 -2.36 -2.83
N GLY A 368 -31.55 -1.89 -2.21
CA GLY A 368 -30.86 -0.65 -2.56
C GLY A 368 -29.77 -0.30 -1.55
N ASN A 369 -29.14 0.85 -1.73
CA ASN A 369 -28.15 1.39 -0.80
C ASN A 369 -28.72 2.57 -0.01
N ILE A 370 -28.11 2.85 1.14
CA ILE A 370 -28.48 4.00 1.98
C ILE A 370 -27.78 5.27 1.47
N PHE A 371 -28.56 6.34 1.32
CA PHE A 371 -28.13 7.66 0.85
C PHE A 371 -28.27 8.73 1.94
N HIS A 372 -27.62 9.86 1.75
CA HIS A 372 -27.77 11.09 2.54
C HIS A 372 -27.83 12.35 1.67
N GLU A 373 -28.28 13.45 2.27
CA GLU A 373 -28.24 14.82 1.73
C GLU A 373 -26.95 15.55 2.16
N GLY A 374 -26.31 16.29 1.25
CA GLY A 374 -25.17 17.17 1.57
C GLY A 374 -23.90 16.46 2.05
N GLY A 375 -23.00 17.21 2.69
CA GLY A 375 -21.73 16.71 3.26
C GLY A 375 -20.65 16.39 2.23
N GLU A 376 -19.63 15.67 2.68
CA GLU A 376 -18.36 15.54 1.95
C GLU A 376 -18.45 14.66 0.69
N VAL A 377 -17.85 15.13 -0.41
CA VAL A 377 -17.81 14.42 -1.69
C VAL A 377 -17.07 13.09 -1.54
N SER A 378 -17.77 12.02 -1.91
CA SER A 378 -17.29 10.65 -1.83
C SER A 378 -17.84 9.77 -2.95
N ALA A 379 -17.25 8.58 -3.10
CA ALA A 379 -17.79 7.47 -3.90
C ALA A 379 -17.47 6.13 -3.20
N ASP A 380 -17.24 5.03 -3.95
CA ASP A 380 -16.84 3.75 -3.34
C ASP A 380 -15.35 3.82 -2.88
N THR A 381 -14.62 2.72 -2.67
CA THR A 381 -13.23 2.83 -2.13
C THR A 381 -12.19 3.16 -3.21
N LEU A 382 -11.03 3.69 -2.78
CA LEU A 382 -9.84 3.90 -3.64
C LEU A 382 -10.14 4.75 -4.88
N VAL A 383 -10.83 5.88 -4.66
CA VAL A 383 -11.43 6.74 -5.71
C VAL A 383 -10.39 7.45 -6.55
N VAL A 384 -10.63 7.54 -7.85
CA VAL A 384 -9.73 8.10 -8.86
C VAL A 384 -10.45 9.28 -9.53
N PRO A 385 -10.17 10.53 -9.11
CA PRO A 385 -10.73 11.71 -9.73
C PRO A 385 -10.09 12.04 -11.09
N VAL A 386 -10.91 12.68 -11.91
CA VAL A 386 -10.57 13.53 -13.05
C VAL A 386 -11.53 14.72 -13.02
N ARG A 387 -11.04 15.93 -13.31
CA ARG A 387 -11.88 17.15 -13.34
C ARG A 387 -11.83 17.78 -14.73
N ALA A 388 -12.98 17.93 -15.37
CA ALA A 388 -13.11 18.47 -16.71
C ALA A 388 -14.53 19.03 -16.95
N ASP A 389 -14.65 20.10 -17.73
CA ASP A 389 -15.93 20.70 -18.14
C ASP A 389 -16.68 19.74 -19.10
N TRP A 390 -17.40 18.79 -18.51
CA TRP A 390 -18.07 17.68 -19.21
C TRP A 390 -19.36 18.15 -19.88
N ASN A 391 -20.09 19.03 -19.20
CA ASN A 391 -21.37 19.55 -19.67
C ASN A 391 -21.22 20.81 -20.58
N LYS A 392 -20.06 21.49 -20.57
CA LYS A 392 -19.71 22.72 -21.33
C LYS A 392 -20.37 24.00 -20.82
N ASP A 393 -20.63 24.11 -19.51
CA ASP A 393 -21.14 25.32 -18.85
C ASP A 393 -20.03 26.24 -18.32
N GLY A 394 -18.78 25.76 -18.27
CA GLY A 394 -17.62 26.51 -17.79
C GLY A 394 -17.24 26.23 -16.33
N CYS A 395 -18.00 25.40 -15.60
CA CYS A 395 -17.68 24.92 -14.25
C CYS A 395 -17.15 23.47 -14.34
N PRO A 396 -15.84 23.21 -14.18
CA PRO A 396 -15.30 21.87 -14.42
C PRO A 396 -15.90 20.79 -13.51
N ASP A 397 -16.56 19.82 -14.13
CA ASP A 397 -17.26 18.69 -13.51
C ASP A 397 -16.27 17.64 -12.97
N LEU A 398 -16.72 16.82 -12.01
CA LEU A 398 -15.91 15.79 -11.37
C LEU A 398 -16.33 14.38 -11.84
N ILE A 399 -15.41 13.70 -12.53
CA ILE A 399 -15.54 12.31 -12.98
C ILE A 399 -14.76 11.42 -12.01
N ILE A 400 -15.40 10.37 -11.48
CA ILE A 400 -14.81 9.49 -10.46
C ILE A 400 -14.89 8.03 -10.90
N GLY A 401 -13.74 7.36 -10.97
CA GLY A 401 -13.62 5.90 -10.99
C GLY A 401 -13.33 5.34 -9.60
N ASP A 402 -13.63 4.07 -9.34
CA ASP A 402 -13.49 3.48 -8.02
C ASP A 402 -13.16 1.98 -8.03
N ALA A 403 -12.80 1.46 -6.86
CA ALA A 403 -12.52 0.05 -6.62
C ALA A 403 -13.61 -0.92 -7.07
N SER A 404 -14.85 -0.46 -7.05
CA SER A 404 -16.02 -1.25 -7.38
C SER A 404 -16.27 -1.39 -8.88
N GLY A 405 -15.60 -0.55 -9.68
CA GLY A 405 -15.76 -0.49 -11.12
C GLY A 405 -16.85 0.46 -11.61
N MET A 406 -17.45 1.30 -10.75
CA MET A 406 -18.38 2.32 -11.24
C MET A 406 -17.62 3.43 -11.95
N LEU A 407 -18.31 4.14 -12.84
CA LEU A 407 -17.93 5.49 -13.24
C LEU A 407 -19.07 6.42 -12.80
N SER A 408 -18.73 7.51 -12.13
CA SER A 408 -19.69 8.51 -11.65
C SER A 408 -19.29 9.93 -12.02
N LEU A 409 -20.30 10.82 -12.02
CA LEU A 409 -20.24 12.22 -12.41
C LEU A 409 -20.91 13.06 -11.32
N ARG A 410 -20.30 14.19 -10.99
CA ARG A 410 -20.90 15.29 -10.23
C ARG A 410 -20.65 16.58 -10.99
N TYR A 411 -21.64 17.46 -11.05
CA TYR A 411 -21.54 18.71 -11.77
C TYR A 411 -20.73 19.75 -10.97
N GLY A 412 -19.91 20.54 -11.66
CA GLY A 412 -19.21 21.67 -11.05
C GLY A 412 -20.18 22.79 -10.65
N THR A 413 -19.73 23.69 -9.78
CA THR A 413 -20.48 24.92 -9.46
C THR A 413 -19.59 26.15 -9.63
N ASP A 414 -20.15 27.36 -9.45
CA ASP A 414 -19.39 28.62 -9.37
C ASP A 414 -18.31 28.59 -8.27
N ASP A 415 -18.45 27.70 -7.27
CA ASP A 415 -17.42 27.41 -6.27
C ASP A 415 -16.65 26.12 -6.67
N PRO A 416 -15.34 26.20 -6.95
CA PRO A 416 -14.56 25.07 -7.46
C PRO A 416 -14.36 23.92 -6.44
N TYR A 417 -14.66 24.16 -5.16
CA TYR A 417 -14.57 23.17 -4.09
C TYR A 417 -15.91 22.47 -3.82
N VAL A 418 -17.01 22.94 -4.43
CA VAL A 418 -18.38 22.45 -4.23
C VAL A 418 -18.96 21.83 -5.50
N TYR A 419 -19.58 20.66 -5.37
CA TYR A 419 -20.15 19.89 -6.48
C TYR A 419 -21.63 19.56 -6.28
N ASP A 420 -22.39 19.54 -7.37
CA ASP A 420 -23.83 19.25 -7.37
C ASP A 420 -24.17 17.91 -8.04
N ASP A 421 -25.29 17.32 -7.64
CA ASP A 421 -25.78 16.00 -8.04
C ASP A 421 -24.79 14.83 -7.78
N TYR A 422 -25.26 13.62 -8.06
CA TYR A 422 -24.49 12.39 -8.10
C TYR A 422 -25.14 11.44 -9.09
N LEU A 423 -24.47 11.26 -10.22
CA LEU A 423 -24.91 10.40 -11.32
C LEU A 423 -23.90 9.27 -11.53
N ASN A 424 -24.39 8.09 -11.87
CA ASN A 424 -23.53 7.00 -12.35
C ASN A 424 -23.63 6.95 -13.88
N PHE A 425 -22.52 6.88 -14.60
CA PHE A 425 -22.52 6.80 -16.05
C PHE A 425 -23.23 5.54 -16.55
N LYS A 426 -23.84 5.65 -17.72
CA LYS A 426 -24.62 4.56 -18.35
C LYS A 426 -24.41 4.54 -19.86
N THR A 427 -24.60 3.37 -20.45
CA THR A 427 -24.74 3.15 -21.88
C THR A 427 -26.18 2.72 -22.20
N PRO A 428 -26.58 2.53 -23.47
CA PRO A 428 -27.89 1.97 -23.81
C PRO A 428 -28.19 0.61 -23.16
N SER A 429 -27.17 -0.21 -22.85
CA SER A 429 -27.32 -1.50 -22.16
C SER A 429 -27.46 -1.40 -20.63
N GLY A 430 -27.11 -0.26 -20.02
CA GLY A 430 -27.33 0.00 -18.60
C GLY A 430 -26.23 0.82 -17.93
N TYR A 431 -26.25 0.88 -16.60
CA TYR A 431 -25.22 1.56 -15.81
C TYR A 431 -23.86 0.85 -15.91
N ILE A 432 -22.79 1.65 -16.01
CA ILE A 432 -21.43 1.14 -16.10
C ILE A 432 -20.94 0.74 -14.71
N ARG A 433 -20.88 -0.58 -14.48
CA ARG A 433 -19.99 -1.16 -13.46
C ARG A 433 -19.12 -2.24 -14.11
N HIS A 434 -17.82 -1.99 -14.20
CA HIS A 434 -16.85 -2.99 -14.63
C HIS A 434 -16.90 -4.20 -13.70
N ARG A 435 -16.67 -5.40 -14.27
CA ARG A 435 -16.47 -6.68 -13.58
C ARG A 435 -15.52 -7.50 -14.44
N PRO A 436 -14.37 -7.97 -13.93
CA PRO A 436 -13.44 -8.76 -14.71
C PRO A 436 -14.05 -10.12 -15.10
N LEU A 437 -14.10 -10.40 -16.41
CA LEU A 437 -14.51 -11.67 -17.00
C LEU A 437 -13.29 -12.54 -17.36
N ASP A 438 -12.21 -11.90 -17.82
CA ASP A 438 -10.98 -12.57 -18.26
C ASP A 438 -10.03 -12.90 -17.07
N GLY A 439 -10.51 -12.81 -15.83
CA GLY A 439 -9.74 -13.00 -14.59
C GLY A 439 -9.10 -11.71 -14.05
N ASN A 440 -8.32 -11.82 -12.97
CA ASN A 440 -7.60 -10.69 -12.36
C ASN A 440 -6.31 -11.13 -11.64
N LEU A 441 -5.40 -10.19 -11.39
CA LEU A 441 -4.09 -10.49 -10.81
C LEU A 441 -4.13 -11.11 -9.39
N GLN A 442 -5.17 -10.82 -8.60
CA GLN A 442 -5.27 -11.26 -7.20
C GLN A 442 -6.18 -12.48 -7.00
N GLY A 443 -6.63 -13.08 -8.10
CA GLY A 443 -7.44 -14.29 -8.12
C GLY A 443 -8.88 -14.08 -7.73
N ASP A 444 -9.59 -15.18 -7.49
CA ASP A 444 -11.04 -15.19 -7.32
C ASP A 444 -11.55 -14.28 -6.17
N ASN A 445 -10.72 -13.98 -5.17
CA ASN A 445 -11.05 -13.05 -4.09
C ASN A 445 -11.31 -11.61 -4.54
N GLU A 446 -10.70 -11.16 -5.65
CA GLU A 446 -10.89 -9.81 -6.20
C GLU A 446 -11.78 -9.79 -7.46
N THR A 447 -12.47 -10.88 -7.80
CA THR A 447 -13.36 -10.97 -8.99
C THR A 447 -14.49 -9.94 -9.08
N ALA A 448 -14.88 -9.33 -7.96
CA ALA A 448 -15.87 -8.26 -7.96
C ALA A 448 -15.23 -6.86 -7.87
N TRP A 449 -13.94 -6.78 -7.54
CA TRP A 449 -13.16 -5.54 -7.57
C TRP A 449 -12.71 -5.28 -9.00
N SER A 450 -12.85 -4.04 -9.46
CA SER A 450 -12.55 -3.69 -10.85
C SER A 450 -11.66 -2.46 -10.97
N TYR A 451 -11.67 -1.55 -10.00
CA TYR A 451 -10.75 -0.41 -9.98
C TYR A 451 -10.76 0.43 -11.27
N THR A 452 -11.88 1.02 -11.65
CA THR A 452 -11.94 1.92 -12.82
C THR A 452 -10.95 3.09 -12.68
N GLN A 453 -10.27 3.42 -13.77
CA GLN A 453 -9.20 4.42 -13.83
C GLN A 453 -9.47 5.40 -14.99
N PRO A 454 -10.48 6.28 -14.90
CA PRO A 454 -10.88 7.15 -15.99
C PRO A 454 -9.80 8.18 -16.31
N GLU A 455 -9.65 8.47 -17.59
CA GLU A 455 -9.00 9.64 -18.19
C GLU A 455 -10.02 10.25 -19.15
N VAL A 456 -10.16 11.57 -19.17
CA VAL A 456 -11.25 12.27 -19.89
C VAL A 456 -10.66 13.21 -20.95
N PHE A 457 -11.03 13.02 -22.21
CA PHE A 457 -10.48 13.76 -23.35
C PHE A 457 -11.41 13.65 -24.59
N ASP A 458 -11.45 14.66 -25.46
CA ASP A 458 -12.09 14.60 -26.80
C ASP A 458 -11.19 13.80 -27.75
N TRP A 459 -11.25 12.46 -27.66
CA TRP A 459 -10.33 11.56 -28.36
C TRP A 459 -10.72 11.43 -29.83
N ASP A 460 -12.01 11.24 -30.11
CA ASP A 460 -12.50 11.04 -31.48
C ASP A 460 -12.71 12.34 -32.28
N ARG A 461 -12.63 13.50 -31.61
CA ARG A 461 -12.68 14.86 -32.18
C ARG A 461 -14.06 15.28 -32.66
N ASP A 462 -15.12 14.67 -32.13
CA ASP A 462 -16.49 15.17 -32.32
C ASP A 462 -16.79 16.41 -31.45
N GLY A 463 -15.90 16.73 -30.51
CA GLY A 463 -15.97 17.89 -29.64
C GLY A 463 -16.67 17.63 -28.31
N ASN A 464 -17.14 16.42 -28.03
CA ASN A 464 -17.56 15.96 -26.70
C ASN A 464 -16.39 15.28 -25.99
N LEU A 465 -16.43 15.23 -24.65
CA LEU A 465 -15.41 14.49 -23.91
C LEU A 465 -15.76 13.01 -23.88
N ASP A 466 -14.77 12.16 -24.14
CA ASP A 466 -14.83 10.71 -24.02
C ASP A 466 -14.19 10.24 -22.70
N ILE A 467 -14.36 8.96 -22.36
CA ILE A 467 -13.66 8.33 -21.24
C ILE A 467 -12.80 7.15 -21.73
N ILE A 468 -11.50 7.21 -21.48
CA ILE A 468 -10.60 6.06 -21.58
C ILE A 468 -10.36 5.54 -20.16
N THR A 469 -10.64 4.26 -19.88
CA THR A 469 -10.45 3.68 -18.54
C THR A 469 -9.73 2.33 -18.57
N ASN A 470 -8.86 2.12 -17.58
CA ASN A 470 -8.33 0.80 -17.22
C ASN A 470 -9.17 0.17 -16.09
N ASP A 471 -8.95 -1.11 -15.82
CA ASP A 471 -9.57 -1.85 -14.72
C ASP A 471 -8.68 -3.03 -14.24
N ASN A 472 -9.29 -4.01 -13.58
CA ASN A 472 -8.66 -5.21 -13.03
C ASN A 472 -8.43 -6.33 -14.08
N GLU A 473 -8.90 -6.18 -15.33
CA GLU A 473 -8.56 -7.07 -16.46
C GLU A 473 -7.21 -6.71 -17.11
N ALA A 474 -6.61 -5.56 -16.78
CA ALA A 474 -5.46 -5.00 -17.50
C ALA A 474 -5.76 -4.75 -18.98
N LYS A 475 -6.94 -4.17 -19.27
CA LYS A 475 -7.40 -3.83 -20.62
C LYS A 475 -7.94 -2.41 -20.59
N LEU A 476 -7.62 -1.62 -21.62
CA LEU A 476 -8.19 -0.29 -21.77
C LEU A 476 -9.50 -0.34 -22.54
N PHE A 477 -10.50 0.34 -22.00
CA PHE A 477 -11.81 0.51 -22.58
C PHE A 477 -12.03 1.98 -22.95
N PHE A 478 -12.63 2.19 -24.12
CA PHE A 478 -13.08 3.49 -24.59
C PHE A 478 -14.60 3.59 -24.46
N TYR A 479 -15.08 4.71 -23.95
CA TYR A 479 -16.49 5.08 -23.91
C TYR A 479 -16.67 6.43 -24.58
N LYS A 480 -17.30 6.43 -25.76
CA LYS A 480 -17.60 7.64 -26.50
C LYS A 480 -18.61 8.52 -25.78
N GLY A 481 -18.31 9.80 -25.64
CA GLY A 481 -19.22 10.81 -25.09
C GLY A 481 -20.35 11.15 -26.06
N THR A 482 -21.59 11.22 -25.56
CA THR A 482 -22.75 11.62 -26.37
C THR A 482 -23.09 13.11 -26.29
N GLY A 483 -22.40 13.86 -25.42
CA GLY A 483 -22.76 15.24 -25.05
C GLY A 483 -24.06 15.36 -24.24
N ALA A 484 -24.69 14.25 -23.84
CA ALA A 484 -25.99 14.24 -23.16
C ALA A 484 -25.90 13.70 -21.72
N SER A 485 -25.63 14.58 -20.76
CA SER A 485 -25.55 14.26 -19.32
C SER A 485 -24.63 13.04 -19.08
N ASN A 486 -25.11 12.00 -18.37
CA ASN A 486 -24.34 10.81 -17.99
C ASN A 486 -24.40 9.65 -19.01
N LEU A 487 -24.77 9.90 -20.28
CA LEU A 487 -24.89 8.87 -21.32
C LEU A 487 -23.61 8.77 -22.17
N LEU A 488 -23.07 7.56 -22.26
CA LEU A 488 -21.97 7.16 -23.14
C LEU A 488 -22.47 6.14 -24.17
N GLU A 489 -21.72 5.92 -25.25
CA GLU A 489 -21.94 4.76 -26.13
C GLU A 489 -21.45 3.45 -25.47
N GLU A 490 -21.69 2.31 -26.12
CA GLU A 490 -21.20 1.02 -25.61
C GLU A 490 -19.67 0.95 -25.67
N ARG A 491 -19.06 0.23 -24.72
CA ARG A 491 -17.60 0.18 -24.58
C ARG A 491 -16.91 -0.48 -25.77
N GLU A 492 -15.84 0.14 -26.24
CA GLU A 492 -14.90 -0.43 -27.19
C GLU A 492 -13.55 -0.74 -26.51
N ARG A 493 -12.68 -1.52 -27.15
CA ARG A 493 -11.34 -1.87 -26.64
C ARG A 493 -10.27 -1.12 -27.43
N LEU A 494 -9.22 -0.67 -26.75
CA LEU A 494 -8.01 -0.17 -27.40
C LEU A 494 -7.14 -1.38 -27.79
N MET A 495 -6.68 -1.40 -29.05
CA MET A 495 -6.09 -2.58 -29.70
C MET A 495 -4.72 -2.27 -30.31
N MET A 496 -3.86 -3.29 -30.43
CA MET A 496 -2.61 -3.25 -31.17
C MET A 496 -2.54 -4.47 -32.09
N GLY A 497 -2.80 -4.27 -33.37
CA GLY A 497 -3.03 -5.38 -34.31
C GLY A 497 -4.34 -6.10 -34.00
N ASP A 498 -4.28 -7.40 -33.75
CA ASP A 498 -5.42 -8.26 -33.39
C ASP A 498 -5.60 -8.48 -31.88
N LYS A 499 -4.70 -7.92 -31.04
CA LYS A 499 -4.71 -8.08 -29.58
C LYS A 499 -5.06 -6.77 -28.86
N PRO A 500 -5.62 -6.79 -27.63
CA PRO A 500 -5.75 -5.59 -26.80
C PRO A 500 -4.40 -4.92 -26.52
N LEU A 501 -4.39 -3.60 -26.31
CA LEU A 501 -3.17 -2.86 -25.98
C LEU A 501 -2.53 -3.41 -24.68
N PRO A 502 -1.22 -3.78 -24.66
CA PRO A 502 -0.65 -4.58 -23.58
C PRO A 502 -0.22 -3.71 -22.39
N VAL A 503 -1.19 -3.30 -21.59
CA VAL A 503 -1.03 -2.42 -20.43
C VAL A 503 -0.85 -3.17 -19.11
N ALA A 504 -0.31 -2.50 -18.11
CA ALA A 504 -0.40 -2.94 -16.72
C ALA A 504 -1.82 -2.70 -16.16
N TRP A 505 -2.27 -3.59 -15.28
CA TRP A 505 -3.56 -3.45 -14.58
C TRP A 505 -3.64 -2.19 -13.72
N ARG A 506 -4.84 -1.63 -13.55
CA ARG A 506 -5.12 -0.56 -12.57
C ARG A 506 -4.28 0.74 -12.72
N THR A 507 -3.70 1.00 -13.89
CA THR A 507 -3.06 2.30 -14.21
C THR A 507 -4.09 3.27 -14.77
N ARG A 508 -4.21 4.51 -14.26
CA ARG A 508 -4.87 5.59 -15.01
C ARG A 508 -3.91 6.00 -16.14
N PRO A 509 -4.28 5.80 -17.43
CA PRO A 509 -3.48 6.32 -18.54
C PRO A 509 -3.60 7.86 -18.59
N ALA A 510 -2.81 8.52 -19.43
CA ALA A 510 -3.00 9.95 -19.67
C ALA A 510 -2.95 10.28 -21.16
N VAL A 511 -3.70 11.27 -21.62
CA VAL A 511 -3.62 11.71 -23.03
C VAL A 511 -2.61 12.85 -23.18
N ILE A 512 -1.67 12.67 -24.11
CA ILE A 512 -0.79 13.73 -24.60
C ILE A 512 -1.45 14.36 -25.82
N ASP A 513 -1.93 15.59 -25.63
CA ASP A 513 -2.54 16.45 -26.66
C ASP A 513 -1.62 16.63 -27.88
N ARG A 514 -2.20 16.48 -29.08
CA ARG A 514 -1.55 16.69 -30.39
C ARG A 514 -0.72 17.98 -30.49
N LYS A 515 -1.06 19.03 -29.73
CA LYS A 515 -0.30 20.31 -29.68
C LYS A 515 1.17 20.13 -29.31
N TYR A 516 1.51 19.06 -28.59
CA TYR A 516 2.88 18.74 -28.21
C TYR A 516 3.67 18.01 -29.33
N GLY A 517 3.00 17.52 -30.38
CA GLY A 517 3.62 16.97 -31.59
C GLY A 517 4.31 15.61 -31.43
N VAL A 518 4.05 14.88 -30.34
CA VAL A 518 4.71 13.59 -30.02
C VAL A 518 4.56 12.54 -31.12
N ALA A 519 3.41 12.50 -31.82
CA ALA A 519 3.20 11.57 -32.93
C ALA A 519 4.04 11.91 -34.19
N GLY A 520 4.53 13.15 -34.30
CA GLY A 520 5.14 13.71 -35.51
C GLY A 520 4.14 14.34 -36.49
N ASP A 521 2.84 14.28 -36.17
CA ASP A 521 1.72 14.81 -36.94
C ASP A 521 0.62 15.29 -35.97
N ASP A 522 -0.63 15.40 -36.45
CA ASP A 522 -1.74 15.95 -35.68
C ASP A 522 -2.43 14.93 -34.76
N ARG A 523 -1.91 13.71 -34.55
CA ARG A 523 -2.50 12.70 -33.64
C ARG A 523 -2.27 13.03 -32.16
N ASP A 524 -3.29 12.77 -31.34
CA ASP A 524 -3.16 12.68 -29.89
C ASP A 524 -2.52 11.33 -29.53
N VAL A 525 -1.83 11.25 -28.38
CA VAL A 525 -1.01 10.10 -28.00
C VAL A 525 -1.37 9.61 -26.60
N LEU A 526 -1.33 8.31 -26.36
CA LEU A 526 -1.67 7.75 -25.05
C LEU A 526 -0.41 7.42 -24.24
N LEU A 527 -0.26 8.00 -23.06
CA LEU A 527 0.79 7.69 -22.09
C LEU A 527 0.30 6.58 -21.13
N MET A 528 1.09 5.53 -20.98
CA MET A 528 0.70 4.32 -20.24
C MET A 528 1.89 3.58 -19.63
N ILE A 529 1.58 2.63 -18.74
CA ILE A 529 2.53 1.63 -18.26
C ILE A 529 2.23 0.31 -18.97
N GLN A 530 3.23 -0.30 -19.59
CA GLN A 530 3.11 -1.60 -20.27
C GLN A 530 3.01 -2.75 -19.26
N TRP A 531 2.53 -3.92 -19.73
CA TRP A 531 2.41 -5.16 -18.96
C TRP A 531 3.70 -5.58 -18.21
N ASP A 532 4.87 -5.19 -18.70
CA ASP A 532 6.21 -5.48 -18.14
C ASP A 532 6.74 -4.38 -17.20
N ASN A 533 5.91 -3.38 -16.88
CA ASN A 533 6.18 -2.16 -16.09
C ASN A 533 6.92 -1.03 -16.84
N ASN A 534 7.27 -1.18 -18.11
CA ASN A 534 7.94 -0.13 -18.88
C ASN A 534 6.99 1.03 -19.21
N PHE A 535 7.42 2.26 -18.95
CA PHE A 535 6.66 3.47 -19.27
C PHE A 535 6.73 3.78 -20.78
N ALA A 536 5.57 3.99 -21.42
CA ALA A 536 5.49 4.10 -22.88
C ALA A 536 4.40 5.05 -23.38
N MET A 537 4.66 5.63 -24.55
CA MET A 537 3.71 6.38 -25.36
C MET A 537 3.21 5.46 -26.49
N ALA A 538 1.90 5.20 -26.54
CA ALA A 538 1.26 4.44 -27.60
C ALA A 538 0.73 5.40 -28.69
N ILE A 539 1.17 5.19 -29.93
CA ILE A 539 0.80 6.02 -31.08
C ILE A 539 -0.36 5.36 -31.84
N PRO A 540 -1.54 6.00 -31.95
CA PRO A 540 -2.67 5.46 -32.71
C PRO A 540 -2.38 5.47 -34.21
N ASP A 541 -2.96 4.56 -35.00
CA ASP A 541 -2.71 4.48 -36.45
C ASP A 541 -3.34 5.63 -37.26
N ALA A 542 -4.32 6.32 -36.68
CA ALA A 542 -4.96 7.52 -37.21
C ALA A 542 -5.49 8.41 -36.06
N PRO A 543 -5.78 9.70 -36.31
CA PRO A 543 -6.51 10.57 -35.38
C PRO A 543 -7.79 9.91 -34.83
N GLY A 544 -7.95 9.89 -33.50
CA GLY A 544 -9.10 9.29 -32.82
C GLY A 544 -9.22 7.76 -32.92
N SER A 545 -8.23 7.08 -33.49
CA SER A 545 -8.29 5.62 -33.65
C SER A 545 -8.15 4.88 -32.31
N LEU A 546 -8.85 3.76 -32.18
CA LEU A 546 -8.67 2.81 -31.08
C LEU A 546 -7.59 1.75 -31.40
N ASN A 547 -7.03 1.75 -32.61
CA ASN A 547 -5.92 0.89 -33.01
C ASN A 547 -4.59 1.63 -32.92
N PHE A 548 -3.56 0.96 -32.37
CA PHE A 548 -2.23 1.52 -32.16
C PHE A 548 -1.20 0.85 -33.06
N GLU A 549 -0.37 1.66 -33.73
CA GLU A 549 0.63 1.17 -34.69
C GLU A 549 1.98 0.84 -34.05
N ARG A 550 2.37 1.56 -32.98
CA ARG A 550 3.66 1.41 -32.31
C ARG A 550 3.65 1.97 -30.89
N LEU A 551 4.57 1.45 -30.08
CA LEU A 551 4.88 1.96 -28.74
C LEU A 551 6.26 2.64 -28.76
N ILE A 552 6.43 3.72 -28.02
CA ILE A 552 7.71 4.41 -27.79
C ILE A 552 7.98 4.40 -26.29
N GLU A 553 9.07 3.76 -25.86
CA GLU A 553 9.49 3.78 -24.47
C GLU A 553 9.92 5.19 -24.05
N VAL A 554 9.43 5.65 -22.90
CA VAL A 554 9.79 6.95 -22.33
C VAL A 554 11.11 6.82 -21.58
N LYS A 555 12.05 7.73 -21.84
CA LYS A 555 13.42 7.67 -21.31
C LYS A 555 13.68 8.72 -20.23
N ASP A 556 14.50 8.36 -19.26
CA ASP A 556 15.03 9.30 -18.26
C ASP A 556 16.28 10.03 -18.78
N VAL A 557 16.88 10.89 -17.95
CA VAL A 557 18.12 11.61 -18.28
C VAL A 557 19.32 10.72 -18.60
N THR A 558 19.35 9.44 -18.22
CA THR A 558 20.41 8.50 -18.62
C THR A 558 20.21 7.92 -20.02
N GLY A 559 18.96 7.89 -20.50
CA GLY A 559 18.55 7.18 -21.72
C GLY A 559 17.98 5.79 -21.48
N GLU A 560 17.88 5.33 -20.23
CA GLU A 560 17.19 4.09 -19.84
C GLU A 560 15.66 4.27 -19.83
N THR A 561 14.92 3.17 -19.97
CA THR A 561 13.44 3.20 -19.88
C THR A 561 12.98 3.47 -18.46
N ILE A 562 12.05 4.42 -18.29
CA ILE A 562 11.45 4.71 -17.00
C ILE A 562 10.62 3.52 -16.51
N ASN A 563 10.87 3.09 -15.28
CA ASN A 563 10.05 2.13 -14.56
C ASN A 563 9.70 2.69 -13.18
N ILE A 564 8.42 2.97 -12.97
CA ILE A 564 7.86 3.51 -11.72
C ILE A 564 6.92 2.51 -11.04
N SER A 565 7.01 1.22 -11.38
CA SER A 565 6.10 0.18 -10.87
C SER A 565 6.86 -1.02 -10.26
N GLY A 566 6.52 -2.28 -10.58
CA GLY A 566 7.18 -3.42 -9.93
C GLY A 566 6.50 -4.79 -10.09
N PRO A 567 7.02 -5.86 -9.45
CA PRO A 567 6.57 -7.24 -9.63
C PRO A 567 5.25 -7.56 -8.91
N GLY A 568 4.47 -8.49 -9.46
CA GLY A 568 3.26 -9.00 -8.82
C GLY A 568 2.26 -7.91 -8.45
N GLY A 569 1.84 -7.85 -7.17
CA GLY A 569 0.88 -6.87 -6.65
C GLY A 569 1.35 -5.41 -6.70
N PHE A 570 2.59 -5.16 -7.12
CA PHE A 570 3.17 -3.84 -7.36
C PHE A 570 3.06 -3.36 -8.82
N THR A 571 2.74 -4.23 -9.78
CA THR A 571 2.54 -3.83 -11.18
C THR A 571 1.40 -2.83 -11.30
N GLY A 572 1.51 -1.87 -12.24
CA GLY A 572 0.46 -0.96 -12.71
C GLY A 572 -0.23 -0.01 -11.71
N ARG A 573 0.03 -0.10 -10.39
CA ARG A 573 -0.65 0.71 -9.36
C ARG A 573 -0.11 2.15 -9.27
N ILE A 574 -0.29 2.89 -10.36
CA ILE A 574 0.07 4.30 -10.60
C ILE A 574 -1.14 5.05 -11.18
N LYS A 575 -1.22 6.38 -11.00
CA LYS A 575 -2.21 7.26 -11.68
C LYS A 575 -1.45 8.31 -12.44
N LEU A 576 -1.54 8.36 -13.77
CA LEU A 576 -0.80 9.31 -14.59
C LEU A 576 -1.65 10.57 -14.87
N SER A 577 -0.99 11.71 -15.01
CA SER A 577 -1.56 12.94 -15.57
C SER A 577 -0.48 13.64 -16.38
N VAL A 578 -0.86 14.17 -17.55
CA VAL A 578 0.00 14.98 -18.42
C VAL A 578 -0.40 16.45 -18.23
N CYS A 579 0.54 17.29 -17.82
CA CYS A 579 0.30 18.69 -17.50
C CYS A 579 1.59 19.52 -17.63
N ASP A 580 1.51 20.84 -17.75
CA ASP A 580 2.67 21.73 -17.60
C ASP A 580 2.72 22.15 -16.12
N TRP A 581 3.53 21.46 -15.31
CA TRP A 581 3.46 21.58 -13.84
C TRP A 581 4.30 22.73 -13.28
N ASP A 582 5.31 23.20 -14.01
CA ASP A 582 6.14 24.35 -13.64
C ASP A 582 6.07 25.52 -14.63
N ASN A 583 5.04 25.51 -15.49
CA ASN A 583 4.72 26.57 -16.45
C ASN A 583 5.90 26.93 -17.39
N ASP A 584 6.72 25.93 -17.77
CA ASP A 584 7.87 26.09 -18.66
C ASP A 584 7.54 25.94 -20.17
N GLY A 585 6.28 25.62 -20.49
CA GLY A 585 5.76 25.42 -21.84
C GLY A 585 5.92 23.98 -22.34
N LYS A 586 6.34 23.06 -21.48
CA LYS A 586 6.44 21.63 -21.80
C LYS A 586 5.45 20.80 -21.02
N TRP A 587 5.12 19.64 -21.58
CA TRP A 587 4.37 18.65 -20.82
C TRP A 587 5.31 17.84 -19.92
N ASP A 588 4.92 17.80 -18.65
CA ASP A 588 5.45 16.99 -17.56
C ASP A 588 4.51 15.81 -17.26
N VAL A 589 4.90 15.00 -16.28
CA VAL A 589 4.02 13.97 -15.69
C VAL A 589 3.89 14.20 -14.19
N VAL A 590 2.65 14.39 -13.71
CA VAL A 590 2.32 14.23 -12.29
C VAL A 590 1.69 12.85 -12.11
N PHE A 591 2.11 12.12 -11.07
CA PHE A 591 1.57 10.80 -10.80
C PHE A 591 1.45 10.42 -9.33
N GLY A 592 0.49 9.55 -9.05
CA GLY A 592 0.22 9.00 -7.73
C GLY A 592 0.81 7.60 -7.53
N SER A 593 1.37 7.31 -6.35
CA SER A 593 2.01 6.01 -6.05
C SER A 593 1.74 5.50 -4.63
N GLN A 594 1.49 4.18 -4.52
CA GLN A 594 1.29 3.50 -3.23
C GLN A 594 2.59 3.43 -2.40
N LYS A 595 2.48 3.38 -1.07
CA LYS A 595 3.64 3.44 -0.15
C LYS A 595 4.79 2.48 -0.53
N SER A 596 4.48 1.20 -0.65
CA SER A 596 5.51 0.14 -0.85
C SER A 596 6.02 0.00 -2.29
N LEU A 597 5.52 0.82 -3.22
CA LEU A 597 5.98 0.88 -4.61
C LEU A 597 7.15 1.85 -4.79
N GLN A 598 7.26 2.86 -3.92
CA GLN A 598 8.25 3.93 -4.03
C GLN A 598 9.69 3.41 -4.01
N LYS A 599 9.97 2.31 -3.29
CA LYS A 599 11.27 1.62 -3.24
C LYS A 599 11.83 1.15 -4.60
N TYR A 600 11.00 1.11 -5.65
CA TYR A 600 11.43 0.71 -6.99
C TYR A 600 11.95 1.89 -7.83
N PHE A 601 11.66 3.14 -7.43
CA PHE A 601 12.10 4.36 -8.13
C PHE A 601 12.65 5.46 -7.20
N ARG A 602 12.79 5.19 -5.90
CA ARG A 602 13.44 6.04 -4.89
C ARG A 602 14.59 5.32 -4.20
N LEU A 603 15.48 6.09 -3.59
CA LEU A 603 16.50 5.56 -2.69
C LEU A 603 15.89 5.03 -1.38
N SER A 604 16.42 3.90 -0.91
CA SER A 604 16.03 3.25 0.35
C SER A 604 16.24 4.19 1.55
N GLY A 605 15.18 4.39 2.33
CA GLY A 605 15.15 5.31 3.47
C GLY A 605 14.61 6.70 3.15
N ASN A 606 14.41 7.03 1.87
CA ASN A 606 13.84 8.29 1.40
C ASN A 606 12.39 8.14 0.90
N GLU A 607 11.74 6.99 1.10
CA GLU A 607 10.33 6.80 0.75
C GLU A 607 9.38 7.59 1.67
N SER A 608 8.21 7.99 1.14
CA SER A 608 7.16 8.62 1.95
C SER A 608 6.68 7.67 3.06
N PRO A 609 6.31 8.19 4.25
CA PRO A 609 5.62 7.42 5.27
C PRO A 609 4.26 6.87 4.83
N SER A 610 3.68 7.34 3.71
CA SER A 610 2.37 6.97 3.16
C SER A 610 2.43 6.68 1.65
N ALA A 611 1.28 6.50 1.01
CA ALA A 611 1.17 6.79 -0.42
C ALA A 611 1.47 8.28 -0.67
N ALA A 612 1.95 8.63 -1.87
CA ALA A 612 2.37 10.00 -2.19
C ALA A 612 2.17 10.34 -3.69
N ALA A 613 2.03 11.64 -3.96
CA ALA A 613 2.11 12.20 -5.30
C ALA A 613 3.55 12.58 -5.67
N PHE A 614 3.82 12.57 -6.97
CA PHE A 614 5.13 12.79 -7.56
C PHE A 614 5.03 13.62 -8.84
N TRP A 615 6.07 14.39 -9.12
CA TRP A 615 6.27 15.13 -10.37
C TRP A 615 7.53 14.62 -11.07
N MET A 616 7.45 14.37 -12.38
CA MET A 616 8.59 14.15 -13.28
C MET A 616 8.63 15.28 -14.28
N ARG A 617 9.68 16.11 -14.18
CA ARG A 617 9.93 17.21 -15.11
C ARG A 617 10.53 16.75 -16.43
N ASN A 618 10.00 17.23 -17.54
CA ASN A 618 10.51 17.06 -18.88
C ASN A 618 11.64 18.05 -19.20
N VAL A 619 12.87 17.61 -19.06
CA VAL A 619 14.08 18.38 -19.45
C VAL A 619 14.43 18.21 -20.93
N GLY A 620 13.70 17.37 -21.67
CA GLY A 620 13.77 17.22 -23.12
C GLY A 620 12.98 18.31 -23.87
N THR A 621 12.28 17.88 -24.91
CA THR A 621 11.34 18.71 -25.70
C THR A 621 9.94 18.10 -25.65
N ASN A 622 8.94 18.81 -26.18
CA ASN A 622 7.58 18.27 -26.28
C ASN A 622 7.46 17.06 -27.22
N MET A 623 8.20 17.04 -28.33
CA MET A 623 8.18 15.93 -29.30
C MET A 623 9.09 14.76 -28.89
N GLU A 624 10.24 15.08 -28.29
CA GLU A 624 11.22 14.12 -27.77
C GLU A 624 11.40 14.38 -26.26
N PRO A 625 10.48 13.86 -25.42
CA PRO A 625 10.49 14.08 -23.98
C PRO A 625 11.61 13.30 -23.31
N VAL A 626 12.22 13.88 -22.28
CA VAL A 626 13.19 13.19 -21.42
C VAL A 626 13.02 13.68 -20.00
N PHE A 627 12.83 12.75 -19.06
CA PHE A 627 12.45 13.09 -17.69
C PHE A 627 13.62 13.00 -16.70
N GLU A 628 13.60 13.89 -15.71
CA GLU A 628 14.35 13.67 -14.47
C GLU A 628 13.62 12.68 -13.56
N LEU A 629 14.29 12.17 -12.52
CA LEU A 629 13.68 11.24 -11.57
C LEU A 629 12.44 11.85 -10.88
N PRO A 630 11.49 11.04 -10.38
CA PRO A 630 10.33 11.55 -9.65
C PRO A 630 10.71 12.38 -8.42
N GLN A 631 10.27 13.64 -8.35
CA GLN A 631 10.30 14.48 -7.14
C GLN A 631 8.98 14.28 -6.38
N MET A 632 9.02 14.23 -5.04
CA MET A 632 7.80 14.05 -4.24
C MET A 632 7.08 15.39 -4.09
N ILE A 633 5.77 15.40 -4.28
CA ILE A 633 4.93 16.55 -3.92
C ILE A 633 4.67 16.47 -2.40
N THR A 634 5.00 17.55 -1.71
CA THR A 634 4.94 17.74 -0.26
C THR A 634 4.08 18.95 0.07
N PHE A 635 3.82 19.18 1.35
CA PHE A 635 3.41 20.51 1.80
C PHE A 635 4.51 21.54 1.54
N SER A 636 4.16 22.83 1.56
CA SER A 636 5.05 23.98 1.34
C SER A 636 6.19 24.11 2.35
N ASP A 637 6.10 23.44 3.51
CA ASP A 637 7.18 23.29 4.50
C ASP A 637 8.12 22.08 4.25
N GLY A 638 7.92 21.36 3.15
CA GLY A 638 8.70 20.18 2.76
C GLY A 638 8.28 18.87 3.44
N SER A 639 7.26 18.87 4.29
CA SER A 639 6.78 17.65 4.95
C SER A 639 5.88 16.80 4.03
N PRO A 640 5.95 15.45 4.10
CA PRO A 640 5.17 14.58 3.23
C PRO A 640 3.66 14.69 3.54
N ILE A 641 2.83 14.63 2.49
CA ILE A 641 1.37 14.56 2.63
C ILE A 641 1.01 13.14 3.09
N VAL A 642 0.68 12.99 4.39
CA VAL A 642 0.44 11.68 5.01
C VAL A 642 -1.03 11.28 4.88
N ILE A 643 -1.31 10.31 3.99
CA ILE A 643 -2.61 9.64 3.86
C ILE A 643 -2.49 8.13 4.11
N ASN A 644 -3.56 7.38 3.88
CA ASN A 644 -3.53 5.91 3.94
C ASN A 644 -2.60 5.31 2.83
N LYS A 645 -2.33 4.01 2.90
CA LYS A 645 -1.16 3.40 2.26
C LYS A 645 -1.38 2.87 0.83
N HIS A 646 -2.62 2.60 0.42
CA HIS A 646 -2.87 1.77 -0.77
C HIS A 646 -2.81 2.53 -2.09
N ASN A 647 -3.24 3.80 -2.19
CA ASN A 647 -2.87 4.72 -3.27
C ASN A 647 -2.92 6.19 -2.82
N PHE A 648 -2.31 7.06 -3.62
CA PHE A 648 -2.57 8.49 -3.63
C PHE A 648 -3.11 8.80 -5.01
N ASN A 649 -4.40 9.11 -5.17
CA ASN A 649 -5.01 9.22 -6.49
C ASN A 649 -5.07 10.67 -6.97
N VAL A 650 -3.91 11.27 -7.24
CA VAL A 650 -3.75 12.68 -7.64
C VAL A 650 -4.34 13.00 -9.01
N TYR A 651 -4.87 14.21 -9.18
CA TYR A 651 -5.18 14.83 -10.47
C TYR A 651 -4.85 16.34 -10.40
N PRO A 652 -3.93 16.86 -11.22
CA PRO A 652 -3.65 18.29 -11.32
C PRO A 652 -4.82 19.05 -11.95
N THR A 653 -5.21 20.18 -11.38
CA THR A 653 -6.28 21.04 -11.91
C THR A 653 -6.13 22.45 -11.36
N ASP A 654 -6.58 23.45 -12.10
CA ASP A 654 -6.67 24.84 -11.63
C ASP A 654 -8.03 25.01 -10.92
N LEU A 655 -8.00 25.15 -9.58
CA LEU A 655 -9.20 25.34 -8.76
C LEU A 655 -9.54 26.82 -8.64
N ASP A 656 -8.57 27.69 -8.31
CA ASP A 656 -8.84 29.10 -7.98
C ASP A 656 -8.71 30.10 -9.15
N GLY A 657 -8.25 29.64 -10.32
CA GLY A 657 -8.19 30.39 -11.57
C GLY A 657 -6.93 31.24 -11.75
N ASP A 658 -5.86 30.97 -10.99
CA ASP A 658 -4.59 31.71 -11.08
C ASP A 658 -3.68 31.28 -12.24
N GLY A 659 -3.91 30.09 -12.81
CA GLY A 659 -3.14 29.51 -13.91
C GLY A 659 -1.93 28.67 -13.51
N GLU A 660 -1.69 28.46 -12.21
CA GLU A 660 -0.90 27.35 -11.69
C GLU A 660 -1.80 26.13 -11.47
N LEU A 661 -1.21 24.96 -11.22
CA LEU A 661 -1.97 23.72 -10.99
C LEU A 661 -1.95 23.31 -9.53
N ASP A 662 -3.14 23.34 -8.93
CA ASP A 662 -3.46 22.68 -7.66
C ASP A 662 -3.53 21.16 -7.85
N ILE A 663 -3.85 20.45 -6.76
CA ILE A 663 -4.23 19.03 -6.83
C ILE A 663 -5.58 18.77 -6.17
N ILE A 664 -6.38 17.93 -6.82
CA ILE A 664 -7.39 17.12 -6.14
C ILE A 664 -6.88 15.68 -6.03
N PHE A 665 -7.27 14.94 -4.98
CA PHE A 665 -6.89 13.54 -4.85
C PHE A 665 -7.90 12.70 -4.07
N GLY A 666 -7.98 11.44 -4.46
CA GLY A 666 -8.76 10.42 -3.75
C GLY A 666 -7.91 9.54 -2.83
N ASP A 667 -8.52 9.08 -1.74
CA ASP A 667 -7.89 8.19 -0.77
C ASP A 667 -8.43 6.74 -0.79
N ASP A 668 -7.95 5.93 0.15
CA ASP A 668 -8.38 4.54 0.32
C ASP A 668 -9.82 4.43 0.86
N GLU A 669 -10.30 5.40 1.65
CA GLU A 669 -11.63 5.38 2.26
C GLU A 669 -12.74 5.93 1.32
N GLY A 670 -12.38 6.52 0.19
CA GLY A 670 -13.32 6.97 -0.84
C GLY A 670 -13.70 8.44 -0.77
N PHE A 671 -13.00 9.20 0.07
CA PHE A 671 -13.14 10.65 0.16
C PHE A 671 -12.24 11.34 -0.87
N LEU A 672 -12.65 12.55 -1.25
CA LEU A 672 -11.87 13.42 -2.13
C LEU A 672 -11.44 14.69 -1.40
N PHE A 673 -10.17 15.04 -1.62
CA PHE A 673 -9.46 16.14 -0.98
C PHE A 673 -8.89 17.08 -2.03
N TYR A 674 -8.52 18.27 -1.61
CA TYR A 674 -7.77 19.22 -2.42
C TYR A 674 -6.59 19.82 -1.63
N LEU A 675 -5.60 20.34 -2.34
CA LEU A 675 -4.55 21.21 -1.82
C LEU A 675 -4.18 22.22 -2.90
N ASN A 676 -4.20 23.51 -2.55
CA ASN A 676 -3.90 24.59 -3.49
C ASN A 676 -2.39 24.71 -3.71
N ARG A 677 -1.99 25.32 -4.83
CA ARG A 677 -0.60 25.49 -5.25
C ARG A 677 0.31 26.06 -4.16
N ASP A 678 -0.16 27.10 -3.47
CA ASP A 678 0.57 27.78 -2.38
C ASP A 678 0.80 26.89 -1.14
N ASP A 679 -0.01 25.84 -0.94
CA ASP A 679 0.17 24.86 0.14
C ASP A 679 1.15 23.73 -0.23
N LEU A 680 1.62 23.68 -1.48
CA LEU A 680 2.45 22.61 -2.02
C LEU A 680 3.92 23.04 -2.19
N ALA A 681 4.78 22.02 -2.23
CA ALA A 681 6.10 22.11 -2.83
C ALA A 681 6.44 20.79 -3.53
N TRP A 682 7.43 20.81 -4.41
CA TRP A 682 8.20 19.61 -4.73
C TRP A 682 9.42 19.58 -3.82
N ALA A 683 9.63 18.46 -3.12
CA ALA A 683 10.81 18.30 -2.28
C ALA A 683 12.08 18.37 -3.14
N GLU A 684 12.93 19.37 -2.90
CA GLU A 684 14.30 19.33 -3.42
C GLU A 684 14.98 18.06 -2.92
N ASP A 685 15.57 17.35 -3.86
CA ASP A 685 16.31 16.12 -3.63
C ASP A 685 17.29 16.25 -2.46
N THR A 686 17.40 15.20 -1.64
CA THR A 686 18.47 15.10 -0.63
C THR A 686 19.84 15.19 -1.31
N GLU A 687 20.88 15.61 -0.60
CA GLU A 687 22.21 15.76 -1.23
C GLU A 687 22.70 14.50 -1.98
N PRO A 688 22.47 13.25 -1.51
CA PRO A 688 22.72 12.03 -2.29
C PRO A 688 21.85 11.90 -3.56
N GLU A 689 20.57 12.29 -3.51
CA GLU A 689 19.67 12.29 -4.68
C GLU A 689 20.06 13.39 -5.68
N LYS A 690 20.53 14.56 -5.22
CA LYS A 690 21.11 15.63 -6.05
C LYS A 690 22.37 15.14 -6.76
N GLN A 691 23.27 14.48 -6.04
CA GLN A 691 24.49 13.89 -6.60
C GLN A 691 24.17 12.77 -7.60
N LEU A 692 23.21 11.90 -7.28
CA LEU A 692 22.70 10.88 -8.19
C LEU A 692 22.15 11.52 -9.47
N ARG A 693 21.21 12.47 -9.36
CA ARG A 693 20.65 13.18 -10.54
C ARG A 693 21.72 13.91 -11.33
N ALA A 694 22.68 14.56 -10.69
CA ALA A 694 23.78 15.24 -11.36
C ALA A 694 24.65 14.23 -12.16
N ALA A 695 24.92 13.05 -11.60
CA ALA A 695 25.64 11.98 -12.28
C ALA A 695 24.82 11.36 -13.43
N LEU A 696 23.53 11.08 -13.22
CA LEU A 696 22.65 10.55 -14.27
C LEU A 696 22.46 11.57 -15.42
N LYS A 697 22.37 12.86 -15.11
CA LYS A 697 22.27 13.97 -16.08
C LYS A 697 23.59 14.25 -16.79
N SER A 698 24.74 14.03 -16.13
CA SER A 698 26.05 14.12 -16.78
C SER A 698 26.35 12.93 -17.70
N ALA A 699 25.77 11.74 -17.42
CA ALA A 699 25.92 10.56 -18.26
C ALA A 699 25.48 10.80 -19.72
N LYS A 700 24.42 11.59 -19.92
CA LYS A 700 23.93 12.00 -21.24
C LYS A 700 24.90 12.88 -22.03
N ASN A 701 25.73 13.66 -21.34
CA ASN A 701 26.67 14.60 -21.96
C ASN A 701 28.01 13.92 -22.34
N ASN A 702 28.27 12.71 -21.82
CA ASN A 702 29.51 11.96 -22.04
C ASN A 702 29.35 10.74 -22.96
N THR A 703 28.30 10.69 -23.81
CA THR A 703 28.22 9.71 -24.91
C THR A 703 29.22 10.02 -26.04
N GLY A 704 30.51 9.94 -25.72
CA GLY A 704 31.59 9.97 -26.69
C GLY A 704 31.50 8.77 -27.64
N ASN A 705 31.70 9.01 -28.94
CA ASN A 705 31.77 7.95 -29.95
C ASN A 705 33.09 7.17 -29.86
N TYR A 706 33.28 6.41 -28.78
CA TYR A 706 34.47 5.59 -28.57
C TYR A 706 34.52 4.40 -29.53
N LYS A 707 35.68 4.16 -30.14
CA LYS A 707 35.95 3.06 -31.06
C LYS A 707 36.68 1.93 -30.36
N SER A 708 36.62 0.72 -30.92
CA SER A 708 37.40 -0.40 -30.40
C SER A 708 38.90 -0.10 -30.48
N GLY A 709 39.59 -0.20 -29.35
CA GLY A 709 40.99 0.19 -29.18
C GLY A 709 41.19 1.55 -28.49
N ASP A 710 40.13 2.33 -28.28
CA ASP A 710 40.21 3.55 -27.48
C ASP A 710 40.46 3.23 -26.00
N THR A 711 41.16 4.16 -25.34
CA THR A 711 41.53 4.08 -23.93
C THR A 711 40.89 5.24 -23.20
N ILE A 712 40.08 4.95 -22.18
CA ILE A 712 39.29 5.94 -21.43
C ILE A 712 39.85 6.04 -20.01
N ALA A 713 39.93 7.26 -19.45
CA ALA A 713 40.19 7.44 -18.02
C ALA A 713 38.98 6.93 -17.20
N ALA A 714 39.22 6.36 -16.02
CA ALA A 714 38.14 5.77 -15.22
C ALA A 714 37.10 6.82 -14.76
N GLU A 715 37.54 8.08 -14.61
CA GLU A 715 36.72 9.24 -14.25
C GLU A 715 35.84 9.78 -15.41
N ASP A 716 36.16 9.44 -16.66
CA ASP A 716 35.36 9.80 -17.85
C ASP A 716 34.33 8.71 -18.23
N TRP A 717 34.29 7.58 -17.52
CA TRP A 717 33.48 6.42 -17.90
C TRP A 717 32.04 6.49 -17.37
N THR A 718 31.09 6.65 -18.27
CA THR A 718 29.66 6.44 -18.04
C THR A 718 29.32 4.98 -18.35
N ALA A 719 28.68 4.27 -17.42
CA ALA A 719 28.37 2.85 -17.58
C ALA A 719 27.50 2.60 -18.85
N PRO A 720 27.91 1.71 -19.77
CA PRO A 720 27.09 1.36 -20.91
C PRO A 720 25.94 0.44 -20.47
N SER A 721 24.73 0.79 -20.90
CA SER A 721 23.47 0.06 -20.70
C SER A 721 23.62 -1.46 -20.66
N SER A 722 23.33 -2.07 -19.51
CA SER A 722 23.19 -3.53 -19.38
C SER A 722 22.16 -3.91 -18.31
N ASN A 723 20.88 -3.81 -18.67
CA ASN A 723 19.68 -4.59 -18.29
C ASN A 723 19.49 -5.28 -16.92
N ASP A 724 20.37 -5.15 -15.92
CA ASP A 724 20.26 -5.82 -14.62
C ASP A 724 20.36 -4.83 -13.45
N MET A 725 19.17 -4.42 -12.96
CA MET A 725 18.83 -4.01 -11.59
C MET A 725 19.56 -2.82 -10.92
N TYR A 726 18.76 -1.84 -10.46
CA TYR A 726 19.12 -0.73 -9.57
C TYR A 726 19.69 -1.18 -8.21
N TRP A 727 20.97 -1.57 -8.15
CA TRP A 727 21.71 -1.83 -6.90
C TRP A 727 23.05 -1.07 -6.91
N ALA A 728 22.97 0.27 -6.94
CA ALA A 728 24.13 1.15 -6.75
C ALA A 728 24.52 1.25 -5.26
N SER A 729 24.82 0.13 -4.62
CA SER A 729 25.74 0.14 -3.47
C SER A 729 27.15 0.34 -4.00
N GLU A 730 27.84 1.37 -3.52
CA GLU A 730 29.12 1.89 -4.02
C GLU A 730 30.14 0.81 -4.47
N TRP A 731 30.48 0.81 -5.76
CA TRP A 731 31.69 0.16 -6.28
C TRP A 731 32.71 1.23 -6.71
N MET A 732 33.34 1.90 -5.75
CA MET A 732 34.50 2.76 -6.05
C MET A 732 35.75 1.90 -6.28
N THR A 733 36.14 1.71 -7.54
CA THR A 733 37.40 1.05 -7.90
C THR A 733 38.58 1.99 -7.66
N THR A 734 39.38 1.74 -6.62
CA THR A 734 40.46 2.63 -6.15
C THR A 734 41.83 2.43 -6.82
N GLN A 735 41.87 2.04 -8.10
CA GLN A 735 43.12 2.01 -8.88
C GLN A 735 42.93 2.55 -10.29
N GLU A 736 43.96 3.24 -10.79
CA GLU A 736 44.10 3.79 -12.14
C GLU A 736 43.98 2.69 -13.22
N GLY A 737 42.74 2.30 -13.53
CA GLY A 737 42.41 1.28 -14.52
C GLY A 737 42.07 1.91 -15.86
N LEU A 738 43.00 1.85 -16.82
CA LEU A 738 42.69 2.20 -18.20
C LEU A 738 41.73 1.15 -18.81
N LEU A 739 40.51 1.58 -19.11
CA LEU A 739 39.50 0.77 -19.79
C LEU A 739 39.81 0.68 -21.28
N SER A 740 39.85 -0.54 -21.82
CA SER A 740 40.00 -0.77 -23.27
C SER A 740 38.67 -1.18 -23.89
N VAL A 741 38.23 -0.45 -24.93
CA VAL A 741 36.98 -0.78 -25.64
C VAL A 741 37.23 -1.93 -26.63
N LYS A 742 36.45 -3.01 -26.50
CA LYS A 742 36.44 -4.12 -27.45
C LYS A 742 35.02 -4.52 -27.80
N ASP A 743 34.73 -4.60 -29.10
CA ASP A 743 33.42 -4.97 -29.65
C ASP A 743 32.27 -4.09 -29.12
N GLY A 744 32.56 -2.79 -28.88
CA GLY A 744 31.62 -1.81 -28.33
C GLY A 744 31.50 -1.78 -26.80
N MET A 745 32.09 -2.75 -26.09
CA MET A 745 32.06 -2.80 -24.62
C MET A 745 33.42 -2.43 -24.01
N ALA A 746 33.40 -1.56 -23.00
CA ALA A 746 34.56 -1.32 -22.15
C ALA A 746 34.82 -2.54 -21.26
N ARG A 747 36.07 -3.01 -21.20
CA ARG A 747 36.48 -4.08 -20.27
C ARG A 747 37.56 -3.61 -19.32
N LEU A 748 37.35 -3.84 -18.03
CA LEU A 748 38.38 -3.70 -17.00
C LEU A 748 39.42 -4.79 -17.18
N ASN A 749 40.69 -4.42 -17.38
CA ASN A 749 41.78 -5.37 -17.64
C ASN A 749 42.38 -5.98 -16.37
N SER A 750 41.56 -6.22 -15.34
CA SER A 750 41.93 -6.91 -14.11
C SER A 750 40.94 -8.05 -13.82
N ARG A 751 41.43 -9.12 -13.18
CA ARG A 751 40.55 -10.18 -12.69
C ARG A 751 39.76 -9.65 -11.49
N PRO A 752 38.45 -9.92 -11.36
CA PRO A 752 37.70 -9.49 -10.18
C PRO A 752 38.28 -10.16 -8.93
N PRO A 753 38.59 -9.40 -7.86
CA PRO A 753 38.99 -9.99 -6.59
C PRO A 753 37.81 -10.75 -5.97
N ARG A 754 38.04 -11.99 -5.53
CA ARG A 754 37.09 -12.74 -4.70
C ARG A 754 37.30 -12.38 -3.23
N LEU A 755 36.84 -11.19 -2.85
CA LEU A 755 36.76 -10.70 -1.47
C LEU A 755 35.57 -9.74 -1.41
N SER A 756 34.72 -9.86 -0.38
CA SER A 756 33.62 -8.94 -0.15
C SER A 756 34.13 -7.80 0.72
N GLU A 757 34.07 -6.58 0.20
CA GLU A 757 34.42 -5.38 0.96
C GLU A 757 33.22 -4.93 1.80
N MET A 758 33.46 -4.36 2.99
CA MET A 758 32.50 -3.50 3.67
C MET A 758 33.20 -2.24 4.19
N LYS A 759 32.84 -1.10 3.61
CA LYS A 759 33.24 0.24 4.08
C LYS A 759 32.09 0.88 4.86
N ARG A 760 32.42 1.71 5.85
CA ARG A 760 31.45 2.48 6.63
C ARG A 760 32.04 3.81 7.09
N TYR A 761 31.40 4.91 6.70
CA TYR A 761 31.79 6.26 7.09
C TYR A 761 31.36 6.64 8.52
N LEU A 762 31.96 7.69 9.07
CA LEU A 762 31.72 8.22 10.42
C LEU A 762 31.15 9.64 10.40
N ALA A 763 30.57 10.09 11.52
CA ALA A 763 29.83 11.36 11.60
C ALA A 763 30.72 12.62 11.77
N ARG A 764 32.02 12.44 12.02
CA ARG A 764 33.10 13.44 11.93
C ARG A 764 34.42 12.70 11.67
N PRO A 765 35.52 13.42 11.39
CA PRO A 765 36.87 12.92 11.59
C PRO A 765 37.32 13.08 13.05
N ILE A 766 38.20 12.18 13.55
CA ILE A 766 38.78 12.26 14.92
C ILE A 766 39.98 13.21 15.03
N GLU A 767 40.40 13.43 16.28
CA GLU A 767 41.72 13.96 16.62
C GLU A 767 42.53 12.97 17.48
N PHE A 768 43.83 12.85 17.20
CA PHE A 768 44.77 12.01 17.95
C PHE A 768 45.69 12.86 18.82
N ASP A 769 45.73 12.61 20.13
CA ASP A 769 46.84 13.06 20.98
C ASP A 769 47.95 11.99 21.01
N PRO A 770 49.13 12.22 20.41
CA PRO A 770 50.25 11.29 20.47
C PRO A 770 50.91 11.18 21.86
N GLN A 771 50.46 11.97 22.86
CA GLN A 771 50.95 11.93 24.25
C GLN A 771 50.09 11.09 25.21
N ALA A 772 48.86 10.72 24.84
CA ALA A 772 47.92 9.97 25.69
C ALA A 772 47.59 8.57 25.14
N PRO A 773 47.39 7.55 26.00
CA PRO A 773 46.98 6.22 25.55
C PRO A 773 45.51 6.21 25.10
N ILE A 774 45.21 5.50 24.02
CA ILE A 774 43.87 5.38 23.43
C ILE A 774 43.49 3.89 23.38
N THR A 775 42.28 3.55 23.85
CA THR A 775 41.74 2.20 23.69
C THR A 775 40.60 2.17 22.67
N LEU A 776 40.86 1.62 21.49
CA LEU A 776 39.83 1.28 20.52
C LEU A 776 39.20 -0.08 20.89
N ARG A 777 37.88 -0.20 20.75
CA ARG A 777 37.12 -1.42 21.06
C ARG A 777 36.04 -1.69 20.03
N TYR A 778 35.86 -2.95 19.64
CA TYR A 778 34.72 -3.37 18.84
C TYR A 778 34.25 -4.79 19.20
N ARG A 779 32.96 -5.02 18.96
CA ARG A 779 32.30 -6.32 19.07
C ARG A 779 31.60 -6.64 17.75
N THR A 780 31.71 -7.88 17.30
CA THR A 780 30.99 -8.38 16.13
C THR A 780 30.35 -9.73 16.43
N ARG A 781 29.14 -9.96 15.91
CA ARG A 781 28.42 -11.23 16.02
C ARG A 781 28.27 -11.85 14.63
N PHE A 782 28.69 -13.10 14.52
CA PHE A 782 28.51 -13.93 13.34
C PHE A 782 27.34 -14.87 13.58
N ILE A 783 26.37 -14.90 12.66
CA ILE A 783 25.23 -15.82 12.71
C ILE A 783 25.23 -16.64 11.42
N ARG A 784 25.38 -17.96 11.56
CA ARG A 784 25.28 -18.90 10.44
C ARG A 784 23.83 -19.39 10.31
N GLN A 785 23.17 -19.06 9.21
CA GLN A 785 21.77 -19.42 8.96
C GLN A 785 21.56 -20.76 8.22
N ASP A 786 22.62 -21.52 7.88
CA ASP A 786 22.48 -22.86 7.29
C ASP A 786 22.94 -24.01 8.21
N SER A 787 22.31 -25.17 8.03
CA SER A 787 22.65 -26.45 8.69
C SER A 787 23.36 -27.44 7.75
N ARG A 788 23.77 -26.99 6.56
CA ARG A 788 24.40 -27.82 5.52
C ARG A 788 25.58 -27.04 4.92
N ASN A 789 26.75 -27.66 4.80
CA ASN A 789 27.99 -27.03 4.27
C ASN A 789 27.93 -26.75 2.75
N VAL A 790 26.99 -25.91 2.29
CA VAL A 790 26.77 -25.62 0.87
C VAL A 790 26.43 -24.14 0.63
N GLY A 791 27.30 -23.24 1.10
CA GLY A 791 27.46 -21.90 0.52
C GLY A 791 26.26 -20.95 0.60
N GLY A 792 25.39 -21.04 1.62
CA GLY A 792 24.34 -20.06 1.88
C GLY A 792 24.86 -18.75 2.49
N ASN A 793 24.01 -17.72 2.48
CA ASN A 793 24.33 -16.37 2.94
C ASN A 793 24.75 -16.34 4.43
N GLU A 794 25.89 -15.72 4.70
CA GLU A 794 26.45 -15.50 6.03
C GLU A 794 26.23 -14.03 6.42
N PHE A 795 25.47 -13.77 7.49
CA PHE A 795 25.20 -12.41 7.97
C PHE A 795 26.12 -12.03 9.14
N ILE A 796 26.65 -10.80 9.09
CA ILE A 796 27.52 -10.22 10.13
C ILE A 796 26.76 -9.06 10.77
N GLU A 797 26.52 -9.14 12.08
CA GLU A 797 25.86 -8.09 12.85
C GLU A 797 26.89 -7.37 13.74
N LEU A 798 27.16 -6.10 13.43
CA LEU A 798 28.10 -5.26 14.18
C LEU A 798 27.40 -4.61 15.38
N LEU A 799 27.57 -5.21 16.56
CA LEU A 799 26.97 -4.74 17.82
C LEU A 799 27.96 -3.87 18.61
N ASN A 800 27.73 -2.55 18.66
CA ASN A 800 28.51 -1.55 19.40
C ASN A 800 29.98 -1.37 18.94
N LEU A 801 30.17 -0.69 17.82
CA LEU A 801 31.38 0.09 17.55
C LEU A 801 31.29 1.44 18.29
N LYS A 802 32.30 1.77 19.11
CA LYS A 802 32.51 3.11 19.65
C LYS A 802 33.97 3.53 19.43
N SER A 803 34.21 4.22 18.32
CA SER A 803 35.04 5.42 18.36
C SER A 803 34.12 6.61 18.69
N SER A 804 34.64 7.81 18.90
CA SER A 804 33.81 9.01 18.71
C SER A 804 33.62 9.25 17.21
N ASP A 805 34.75 9.31 16.50
CA ASP A 805 34.88 9.70 15.09
C ASP A 805 36.17 9.10 14.46
N GLY A 806 36.72 8.05 15.08
CA GLY A 806 38.08 7.49 14.87
C GLY A 806 38.44 6.96 13.48
N GLY A 807 39.48 7.52 12.85
CA GLY A 807 40.08 7.06 11.59
C GLY A 807 41.61 7.16 11.47
N GLN A 808 42.36 6.07 11.40
CA GLN A 808 43.69 6.04 10.75
C GLN A 808 44.14 4.60 10.39
N SER A 809 44.77 4.43 9.22
CA SER A 809 45.39 3.16 8.80
C SER A 809 46.59 2.83 9.67
N LEU A 810 46.33 2.02 10.71
CA LEU A 810 47.28 1.74 11.79
C LEU A 810 47.62 0.26 11.92
N VAL A 811 46.65 -0.60 12.24
CA VAL A 811 46.90 -2.04 12.47
C VAL A 811 45.77 -2.92 11.94
N ALA A 812 46.09 -3.74 10.95
CA ALA A 812 45.25 -4.85 10.50
C ALA A 812 45.50 -6.08 11.36
N VAL A 813 44.43 -6.70 11.86
CA VAL A 813 44.46 -7.98 12.58
C VAL A 813 43.58 -8.95 11.81
N GLY A 814 44.14 -10.08 11.40
CA GLY A 814 43.39 -11.08 10.65
C GLY A 814 43.83 -12.51 10.92
N PHE A 815 43.02 -13.47 10.49
CA PHE A 815 43.35 -14.88 10.60
C PHE A 815 43.73 -15.43 9.23
N SER A 816 44.94 -15.99 9.13
CA SER A 816 45.36 -16.66 7.90
C SER A 816 44.58 -17.98 7.71
N SER A 817 44.52 -18.50 6.47
CA SER A 817 43.83 -19.75 6.14
C SER A 817 44.44 -21.02 6.75
N ALA A 818 45.41 -20.88 7.66
CA ALA A 818 46.12 -21.97 8.31
C ALA A 818 46.54 -21.63 9.77
N GLU A 819 45.54 -21.51 10.66
CA GLU A 819 45.72 -21.77 12.10
C GLU A 819 46.56 -20.76 12.93
N GLU A 820 46.87 -19.58 12.39
CA GLU A 820 47.69 -18.54 13.03
C GLU A 820 47.05 -17.15 12.96
N LEU A 821 47.19 -16.36 14.05
CA LEU A 821 46.79 -14.95 14.10
C LEU A 821 47.89 -14.10 13.44
N GLU A 822 47.50 -13.25 12.50
CA GLU A 822 48.39 -12.37 11.73
C GLU A 822 48.08 -10.91 12.05
N ILE A 823 49.10 -10.17 12.48
CA ILE A 823 49.02 -8.73 12.76
C ILE A 823 49.93 -8.01 11.77
N LYS A 824 49.39 -7.03 11.06
CA LYS A 824 50.06 -6.24 10.02
C LYS A 824 49.93 -4.75 10.32
N SER A 825 51.03 -4.00 10.29
CA SER A 825 51.02 -2.54 10.44
C SER A 825 52.05 -1.92 9.50
N ARG A 826 51.63 -0.95 8.67
CA ARG A 826 52.50 -0.14 7.78
C ARG A 826 53.58 -0.93 7.01
N GLY A 827 53.30 -2.19 6.64
CA GLY A 827 54.20 -3.09 5.92
C GLY A 827 54.93 -4.14 6.77
N GLU A 828 54.98 -4.01 8.10
CA GLU A 828 55.50 -5.04 9.00
C GLU A 828 54.44 -6.10 9.31
N LYS A 829 54.88 -7.36 9.47
CA LYS A 829 54.04 -8.53 9.76
C LYS A 829 54.56 -9.28 10.97
N VAL A 830 53.70 -9.49 11.97
CA VAL A 830 53.93 -10.35 13.13
C VAL A 830 52.90 -11.47 13.12
N THR A 831 53.36 -12.72 13.22
CA THR A 831 52.48 -13.89 13.28
C THR A 831 52.56 -14.53 14.67
N ILE A 832 51.40 -14.80 15.29
CA ILE A 832 51.29 -15.44 16.59
C ILE A 832 50.68 -16.84 16.40
N ALA A 833 51.54 -17.86 16.48
CA ALA A 833 51.14 -19.26 16.39
C ALA A 833 50.65 -19.79 17.75
N GLY A 834 49.51 -20.49 17.78
CA GLY A 834 49.06 -21.18 19.00
C GLY A 834 47.55 -21.46 19.17
N SER A 835 46.67 -20.94 18.31
CA SER A 835 45.23 -20.88 18.60
C SER A 835 44.35 -21.53 17.53
N ARG A 836 44.27 -22.87 17.57
CA ARG A 836 43.51 -23.70 16.61
C ARG A 836 42.00 -23.71 16.88
N LEU A 837 41.33 -22.61 16.51
CA LEU A 837 39.87 -22.48 16.47
C LEU A 837 39.23 -23.40 15.41
N LYS A 838 37.94 -23.72 15.61
CA LYS A 838 37.02 -24.21 14.57
C LYS A 838 35.66 -23.54 14.74
N LEU A 839 35.23 -22.79 13.73
CA LEU A 839 33.95 -22.07 13.74
C LEU A 839 32.84 -22.98 13.18
N LYS A 840 31.88 -23.38 14.03
CA LYS A 840 30.77 -24.29 13.67
C LYS A 840 29.50 -23.52 13.26
N GLN A 841 29.16 -22.54 14.09
CA GLN A 841 27.83 -21.98 14.35
C GLN A 841 27.95 -20.46 14.62
N SER A 842 27.10 -19.87 15.47
CA SER A 842 27.19 -18.45 15.84
C SER A 842 28.26 -18.13 16.90
N TYR A 843 28.95 -17.00 16.73
CA TYR A 843 30.06 -16.53 17.58
C TYR A 843 29.97 -15.03 17.84
N VAL A 844 30.47 -14.60 19.00
CA VAL A 844 30.77 -13.20 19.31
C VAL A 844 32.28 -13.03 19.44
N ILE A 845 32.83 -12.03 18.75
CA ILE A 845 34.24 -11.66 18.83
C ILE A 845 34.35 -10.24 19.38
N ASP A 846 35.10 -10.11 20.47
CA ASP A 846 35.47 -8.86 21.11
C ASP A 846 36.95 -8.59 20.84
N VAL A 847 37.27 -7.37 20.40
CA VAL A 847 38.66 -6.92 20.18
C VAL A 847 38.88 -5.59 20.90
N GLU A 848 40.00 -5.53 21.62
CA GLU A 848 40.47 -4.33 22.32
C GLU A 848 41.92 -4.03 21.90
N ILE A 849 42.15 -2.83 21.41
CA ILE A 849 43.46 -2.33 20.96
C ILE A 849 43.82 -1.13 21.84
N ASN A 850 44.87 -1.28 22.64
CA ASN A 850 45.42 -0.23 23.49
C ASN A 850 46.68 0.35 22.84
N LEU A 851 46.52 1.50 22.19
CA LEU A 851 47.63 2.29 21.63
C LEU A 851 48.26 3.12 22.75
N GLN A 852 49.59 3.13 22.83
CA GLN A 852 50.39 3.86 23.81
C GLN A 852 51.12 5.03 23.16
N PRO A 853 51.47 6.08 23.93
CA PRO A 853 52.23 7.22 23.39
C PRO A 853 53.63 6.80 22.92
N GLU A 854 54.25 7.62 22.07
CA GLU A 854 55.50 7.29 21.36
C GLU A 854 56.63 6.71 22.24
N GLY A 855 57.37 5.75 21.67
CA GLY A 855 58.54 5.10 22.29
C GLY A 855 58.22 3.93 23.23
N LYS A 856 57.00 3.40 23.20
CA LYS A 856 56.44 2.44 24.17
C LYS A 856 55.89 1.17 23.50
N ASP A 857 55.16 0.38 24.27
CA ASP A 857 54.68 -0.95 23.90
C ASP A 857 53.14 -0.95 23.82
N ASP A 858 52.60 -1.00 22.60
CA ASP A 858 51.17 -1.20 22.36
C ASP A 858 50.69 -2.58 22.85
N SER A 859 49.38 -2.76 23.04
CA SER A 859 48.83 -4.10 23.31
C SER A 859 47.47 -4.33 22.67
N ILE A 860 47.31 -5.53 22.09
CA ILE A 860 46.07 -5.98 21.45
C ILE A 860 45.59 -7.20 22.24
N SER A 861 44.29 -7.26 22.52
CA SER A 861 43.64 -8.46 23.06
C SER A 861 42.40 -8.77 22.25
N VAL A 862 42.23 -10.07 21.95
CA VAL A 862 41.10 -10.61 21.21
C VAL A 862 40.46 -11.68 22.08
N VAL A 863 39.14 -11.65 22.20
CA VAL A 863 38.34 -12.65 22.91
C VAL A 863 37.28 -13.17 21.95
N VAL A 864 37.30 -14.47 21.70
CA VAL A 864 36.29 -15.17 20.90
C VAL A 864 35.39 -15.97 21.84
N SER A 865 34.09 -15.98 21.59
CA SER A 865 33.11 -16.73 22.38
C SER A 865 32.01 -17.31 21.49
N GLU A 866 31.49 -18.48 21.84
CA GLU A 866 30.27 -19.03 21.24
C GLU A 866 29.04 -18.41 21.91
N ASP A 867 27.92 -18.37 21.18
CA ASP A 867 26.59 -17.89 21.62
C ASP A 867 25.93 -18.72 22.76
N ASN A 868 26.75 -19.42 23.55
CA ASN A 868 26.42 -20.24 24.73
C ASN A 868 27.60 -20.33 25.74
N GLY A 869 28.77 -19.76 25.42
CA GLY A 869 30.05 -20.11 26.07
C GLY A 869 30.58 -21.49 25.62
N SER A 870 31.89 -21.78 25.64
CA SER A 870 33.03 -21.02 26.15
C SER A 870 34.31 -21.37 25.35
N ALA A 871 35.12 -20.37 25.01
CA ALA A 871 36.37 -20.56 24.26
C ALA A 871 37.39 -19.43 24.52
N HIS A 872 37.78 -19.21 25.78
CA HIS A 872 38.74 -18.16 26.11
C HIS A 872 40.13 -18.45 25.56
N ILE A 873 40.47 -17.77 24.46
CA ILE A 873 41.81 -17.73 23.90
C ILE A 873 42.36 -16.31 24.10
N GLN A 874 43.22 -16.14 25.10
CA GLN A 874 43.91 -14.86 25.34
C GLN A 874 45.27 -14.91 24.63
N LEU A 875 45.38 -14.24 23.48
CA LEU A 875 46.61 -14.18 22.69
C LEU A 875 47.57 -13.07 23.16
N ALA A 876 48.84 -13.21 22.77
CA ALA A 876 49.99 -12.63 23.45
C ALA A 876 50.14 -11.10 23.36
N LYS A 877 50.83 -10.52 24.35
CA LYS A 877 51.41 -9.18 24.27
C LYS A 877 52.58 -9.19 23.26
N GLY A 878 52.40 -8.52 22.12
CA GLY A 878 53.46 -8.27 21.13
C GLY A 878 53.97 -6.83 21.25
N LYS A 879 55.26 -6.61 20.99
CA LYS A 879 55.86 -5.28 20.99
C LYS A 879 55.84 -4.69 19.58
N MET A 880 55.16 -3.56 19.42
CA MET A 880 55.14 -2.75 18.21
C MET A 880 55.19 -1.28 18.65
N THR A 881 55.82 -0.41 17.87
CA THR A 881 56.00 1.02 18.22
C THR A 881 55.80 1.85 16.95
N ILE A 882 54.75 2.67 16.91
CA ILE A 882 54.29 3.38 15.70
C ILE A 882 54.13 4.88 16.00
N PRO A 883 54.64 5.82 15.18
CA PRO A 883 54.35 7.25 15.30
C PRO A 883 53.00 7.59 14.62
N ILE A 884 52.12 8.32 15.33
CA ILE A 884 50.72 8.56 14.94
C ILE A 884 50.39 10.06 14.98
N SER A 885 49.75 10.55 13.92
CA SER A 885 49.28 11.94 13.74
C SER A 885 48.28 11.99 12.58
N GLY A 886 47.39 12.99 12.54
CA GLY A 886 46.50 13.26 11.39
C GLY A 886 45.03 13.44 11.77
N ILE A 887 44.20 13.76 10.78
CA ILE A 887 42.73 13.95 10.87
C ILE A 887 42.03 12.93 9.95
N ALA A 888 40.83 12.46 10.31
CA ALA A 888 40.67 11.01 10.47
C ALA A 888 39.27 10.44 10.11
N ASP A 889 38.94 10.29 8.81
CA ASP A 889 37.54 10.36 8.34
C ASP A 889 36.75 9.03 8.13
N VAL A 890 37.39 7.90 7.77
CA VAL A 890 36.69 6.70 7.21
C VAL A 890 37.12 5.39 7.90
N LEU A 891 36.23 4.38 7.94
CA LEU A 891 36.47 3.03 8.45
C LEU A 891 36.17 1.93 7.40
N GLU A 892 37.01 0.90 7.36
CA GLU A 892 37.03 -0.20 6.37
C GLU A 892 37.29 -1.56 7.08
N LEU A 893 36.60 -2.61 6.64
CA LEU A 893 36.77 -4.00 7.12
C LEU A 893 36.76 -5.00 5.95
N GLU A 894 37.83 -5.78 5.79
CA GLU A 894 37.86 -6.90 4.84
C GLU A 894 37.31 -8.19 5.47
N VAL A 895 36.44 -8.93 4.78
CA VAL A 895 36.08 -10.31 5.17
C VAL A 895 36.12 -11.23 3.94
N GLY A 896 36.88 -12.33 4.04
CA GLY A 896 37.20 -13.18 2.89
C GLY A 896 36.90 -14.66 3.13
N LYS A 897 36.18 -15.28 2.18
CA LYS A 897 35.95 -16.72 2.16
C LYS A 897 36.93 -17.39 1.21
N ASN A 898 37.82 -18.24 1.75
CA ASN A 898 38.75 -19.03 0.93
C ASN A 898 38.64 -20.52 1.28
N ALA A 899 38.41 -21.36 0.27
CA ALA A 899 38.34 -22.83 0.39
C ALA A 899 37.43 -23.38 1.52
N GLY A 900 36.34 -22.68 1.87
CA GLY A 900 35.42 -23.10 2.94
C GLY A 900 35.82 -22.65 4.35
N PHE A 901 36.85 -21.82 4.48
CA PHE A 901 37.27 -21.18 5.73
C PHE A 901 36.99 -19.68 5.67
N LEU A 902 36.56 -19.11 6.80
CA LEU A 902 36.33 -17.68 6.97
C LEU A 902 37.63 -17.02 7.47
N GLY A 903 38.21 -16.14 6.65
CA GLY A 903 39.23 -15.21 7.07
C GLY A 903 38.58 -13.89 7.46
N ILE A 904 38.63 -13.54 8.75
CA ILE A 904 38.40 -12.16 9.17
C ILE A 904 39.65 -11.38 8.77
N GLY A 905 39.47 -10.40 7.90
CA GLY A 905 40.52 -9.58 7.33
C GLY A 905 40.71 -8.27 8.10
N SER A 906 41.37 -7.32 7.43
CA SER A 906 41.97 -6.15 8.03
C SER A 906 40.96 -5.16 8.67
N LEU A 907 41.45 -4.43 9.67
CA LEU A 907 40.84 -3.19 10.17
C LEU A 907 41.69 -2.03 9.62
N VAL A 908 41.11 -1.24 8.73
CA VAL A 908 41.78 -0.14 8.01
C VAL A 908 40.89 1.09 8.09
N LEU A 909 41.50 2.28 8.07
CA LEU A 909 40.79 3.54 8.23
C LEU A 909 41.54 4.65 7.46
N GLN A 910 40.85 5.70 7.00
CA GLN A 910 41.48 6.82 6.27
C GLN A 910 42.10 7.86 7.22
N VAL A 911 43.07 8.64 6.72
CA VAL A 911 43.63 9.82 7.41
C VAL A 911 44.17 10.86 6.43
N GLN A 912 44.36 12.08 6.92
CA GLN A 912 45.00 13.26 6.35
C GLN A 912 46.17 13.71 7.26
#